data_AF-A0AAE1YZP1-F1
#
_entry.id   AF-A0AAE1YZP1-F1
#
_cell.length_a   1.000
_cell.length_b   1.000
_cell.length_c   1.000
_cell.angle_alpha   90.00
_cell.angle_beta   90.00
_cell.angle_gamma   90.00
#
_symmetry.space_group_name_H-M   'P 1'
#
loop_
_entity.id
_entity.type
_entity.pdbx_description
1 polymer ?
#
loop_
_entity_poly.entity_id
_entity_poly.type
_entity_poly.pdbx_seq_one_letter_code
_entity_poly.pdbx_strand_id
1 'polypeptide(L)'
;MVADANEPIPLLELGIQSVRADDTDSEQSVNSHSARTGTAWTAVAHIITGVIGSGVLSLAWSMAQLGWIWGPLLMVFFASVTLVSTFLLCNSYRSPDPDNGPIRNKSYIDAVRNNLGTKSAWVCGLLIQMNLYGTAVAYTITTALCLSAIQTSSCYHKYGQDAPCESGNTQYMLFFGAVQVFMSQIPDFHSMEWLSVIAAIMSLAYSLIGLGLGAAKVIDNKVIEGSTYGVSTSTTIQKVWQVSQAVGDIAFAYPYCIIVLEIQDTLKSPPSERQTMKKASVISICITTFFYLSCGGLGYAAFGDKTPGDLLTGFSTYGPYWLINFANACVVLHLIGGYQVYSQPVFAVVDKWLSERFPQSSFVNRNYNVKLPLVPALSLNFHRLCFRTVYVASTTAVAMLLPYFNQVLGVLGTINFWPLSIYFPVEMWLRQQNIGSWTPQWIFFRTSSILCFLLNMYMLAGSIQGILAARFTKGCINSVAIITVDRIRSSPSPVTVMVGMEIGGDDQHTSLLSPSPSSYLSCGDQAAGHHGHKTVERSGNIWTALAHIITAVIGSGVLSLAWSMSRLGWIAGPLTMLAFSSVTLTSAVLLCNCYISADLDNGLHRNGSYLDAVRRILGKKSAWVCGIIVRINFIKVGIVYTITSSISMRAIQRSNCYHSEGHTAACKYGTTCYMLIFGIIQVIVSQIPDFRNTEWLSVVAAVMSFTYSIIGSALGLANVIENREIKGSIKGVPTPTAAQKVWSVSQAIGDIAFAFPFSLIFLEIMDTLKSNPPEKVTMKKASVTAVCVTTFFYLCCGGLGYAAFGNSTPGNLLTGFGFYEPYWLIDFANACVVLHLIGGYQVFTQPLYASIEQWFAEKFPNNKYVHGDLKQMPALRLNLLRLCLRTAYVGFTTGFAMLFPYFNQVVGLAGAINFWPVVVYFPVEMYLVQKEIGPWTSKSIILRIYCFITLLIILFALVGSIKGLLAARFS
;
A
#
# COMPACT_ATOMS: atom_id res chain seq x y z
N MET A 1 -29.20 60.80 18.44
CA MET A 1 -28.76 59.54 19.05
C MET A 1 -28.91 58.46 18.00
N VAL A 2 -27.83 57.79 17.62
CA VAL A 2 -27.80 56.79 16.54
C VAL A 2 -27.34 55.47 17.15
N ALA A 3 -27.87 54.35 16.65
CA ALA A 3 -27.55 53.03 17.16
C ALA A 3 -26.12 52.61 16.81
N ASP A 4 -25.55 51.73 17.63
CA ASP A 4 -24.44 50.87 17.23
C ASP A 4 -24.91 49.41 17.32
N ALA A 5 -24.63 48.61 16.29
CA ALA A 5 -25.30 47.33 16.04
C ALA A 5 -24.28 46.23 15.72
N ASN A 6 -23.68 45.65 16.77
CA ASN A 6 -22.66 44.60 16.66
C ASN A 6 -22.65 43.62 17.86
N GLU A 7 -23.79 42.98 18.18
CA GLU A 7 -23.81 41.79 19.04
C GLU A 7 -23.87 40.49 18.21
N PRO A 8 -22.79 39.70 18.13
CA PRO A 8 -22.84 38.35 17.60
C PRO A 8 -23.27 37.34 18.67
N ILE A 9 -24.18 36.43 18.29
CA ILE A 9 -24.77 35.40 19.16
C ILE A 9 -23.69 34.48 19.78
N PRO A 10 -23.71 34.19 21.09
CA PRO A 10 -22.67 33.42 21.78
C PRO A 10 -22.79 31.91 21.53
N LEU A 11 -22.15 31.42 20.47
CA LEU A 11 -21.96 30.00 20.19
C LEU A 11 -20.46 29.64 20.10
N LEU A 12 -19.99 28.91 21.12
CA LEU A 12 -18.60 28.47 21.35
C LEU A 12 -17.56 29.60 21.49
N GLU A 13 -17.55 30.23 22.67
CA GLU A 13 -16.30 30.74 23.25
C GLU A 13 -15.35 29.56 23.55
N LEU A 14 -14.52 29.19 22.57
CA LEU A 14 -13.44 28.23 22.74
C LEU A 14 -12.22 28.89 23.40
N GLY A 15 -12.37 29.21 24.70
CA GLY A 15 -11.25 29.20 25.64
C GLY A 15 -10.71 27.77 25.86
N ILE A 16 -9.65 27.55 26.63
CA ILE A 16 -8.96 28.45 27.58
C ILE A 16 -7.54 28.79 27.08
N GLN A 17 -6.99 29.93 27.51
CA GLN A 17 -5.70 30.47 27.10
C GLN A 17 -4.54 30.09 28.03
N SER A 18 -3.32 30.20 27.49
CA SER A 18 -2.04 30.48 28.18
C SER A 18 -1.76 29.78 29.52
N VAL A 19 -0.83 28.83 29.49
CA VAL A 19 0.23 28.80 30.52
C VAL A 19 1.20 29.94 30.19
N ARG A 20 1.44 30.86 31.14
CA ARG A 20 2.49 31.87 31.04
C ARG A 20 3.84 31.23 31.31
N ALA A 21 4.90 31.73 30.69
CA ALA A 21 6.25 31.32 31.05
C ALA A 21 6.69 32.11 32.31
N ASP A 22 6.63 31.46 33.46
CA ASP A 22 7.65 31.57 34.52
C ASP A 22 7.57 30.32 35.42
N ASP A 23 8.39 30.29 36.47
CA ASP A 23 8.57 29.26 37.50
C ASP A 23 9.33 27.98 37.11
N THR A 24 10.36 27.70 37.92
CA THR A 24 11.33 26.60 37.85
C THR A 24 10.90 25.39 38.68
N ASP A 25 11.47 24.22 38.35
CA ASP A 25 11.59 23.02 39.19
C ASP A 25 10.31 22.36 39.75
N SER A 26 9.93 21.23 39.16
CA SER A 26 9.73 19.96 39.92
C SER A 26 9.51 18.77 38.99
N GLU A 27 9.86 17.57 39.48
CA GLU A 27 9.65 16.30 38.77
C GLU A 27 8.24 15.74 38.99
N GLN A 28 7.92 14.66 38.26
CA GLN A 28 6.78 13.73 38.47
C GLN A 28 5.37 14.24 38.10
N SER A 29 4.98 13.98 36.84
CA SER A 29 3.61 13.58 36.51
C SER A 29 3.66 12.23 35.77
N VAL A 30 2.88 11.23 36.23
CA VAL A 30 3.13 9.82 35.91
C VAL A 30 2.18 9.27 34.83
N ASN A 31 2.78 8.66 33.79
CA ASN A 31 2.24 7.67 32.84
C ASN A 31 0.77 7.77 32.39
N SER A 32 0.57 8.28 31.17
CA SER A 32 -0.52 7.80 30.28
C SER A 32 -0.24 7.91 28.77
N HIS A 33 0.87 8.53 28.33
CA HIS A 33 1.19 8.65 26.91
C HIS A 33 1.82 7.38 26.34
N SER A 34 1.12 6.77 25.37
CA SER A 34 1.62 5.65 24.59
C SER A 34 2.86 6.03 23.77
N ALA A 35 3.82 5.09 23.66
CA ALA A 35 5.05 5.33 22.93
C ALA A 35 4.78 5.46 21.41
N ARG A 36 5.06 6.63 20.84
CA ARG A 36 4.99 6.89 19.39
C ARG A 36 5.99 5.98 18.67
N THR A 37 5.49 4.97 17.99
CA THR A 37 6.29 3.89 17.37
C THR A 37 6.14 3.81 15.86
N GLY A 38 5.27 4.63 15.26
CA GLY A 38 5.01 4.65 13.82
C GLY A 38 6.24 5.02 12.99
N THR A 39 6.27 4.54 11.75
CA THR A 39 7.36 4.81 10.79
C THR A 39 6.76 5.28 9.46
N ALA A 40 7.62 5.60 8.49
CA ALA A 40 7.16 5.86 7.13
C ALA A 40 6.31 4.70 6.57
N TRP A 41 6.49 3.46 7.05
CA TRP A 41 5.64 2.34 6.68
C TRP A 41 4.24 2.41 7.23
N THR A 42 4.11 2.62 8.54
CA THR A 42 2.79 2.64 9.17
C THR A 42 2.00 3.83 8.62
N ALA A 43 2.64 4.98 8.39
CA ALA A 43 2.03 6.09 7.68
C ALA A 43 1.62 5.72 6.24
N VAL A 44 2.46 5.06 5.43
CA VAL A 44 2.07 4.60 4.08
C VAL A 44 0.85 3.66 4.14
N ALA A 45 0.85 2.71 5.07
CA ALA A 45 -0.26 1.78 5.25
C ALA A 45 -1.54 2.52 5.69
N HIS A 46 -1.48 3.41 6.68
CA HIS A 46 -2.63 4.18 7.15
C HIS A 46 -3.18 5.14 6.06
N ILE A 47 -2.32 5.79 5.27
CA ILE A 47 -2.76 6.61 4.13
C ILE A 47 -3.45 5.71 3.10
N ILE A 48 -2.84 4.60 2.68
CA ILE A 48 -3.42 3.69 1.68
C ILE A 48 -4.75 3.11 2.17
N THR A 49 -4.85 2.67 3.42
CA THR A 49 -6.12 2.17 4.01
C THR A 49 -7.17 3.27 4.15
N GLY A 50 -6.79 4.51 4.47
CA GLY A 50 -7.71 5.64 4.54
C GLY A 50 -8.23 6.12 3.18
N VAL A 51 -7.51 5.81 2.09
CA VAL A 51 -7.77 6.31 0.72
C VAL A 51 -8.40 5.26 -0.20
N ILE A 52 -7.96 4.00 -0.18
CA ILE A 52 -8.52 2.94 -1.04
C ILE A 52 -9.83 2.42 -0.43
N GLY A 53 -10.90 3.21 -0.58
CA GLY A 53 -12.27 2.92 -0.16
C GLY A 53 -13.28 3.01 -1.31
N SER A 54 -14.53 3.42 -1.01
CA SER A 54 -15.60 3.55 -2.01
C SER A 54 -15.26 4.50 -3.16
N GLY A 55 -14.40 5.50 -2.92
CA GLY A 55 -13.93 6.46 -3.93
C GLY A 55 -13.35 5.79 -5.18
N VAL A 56 -12.69 4.63 -5.07
CA VAL A 56 -12.11 3.92 -6.22
C VAL A 56 -13.17 3.37 -7.19
N LEU A 57 -14.38 3.07 -6.69
CA LEU A 57 -15.45 2.43 -7.46
C LEU A 57 -16.09 3.37 -8.48
N SER A 58 -16.10 4.68 -8.17
CA SER A 58 -16.63 5.75 -9.04
C SER A 58 -15.65 6.28 -10.09
N LEU A 59 -14.37 5.90 -10.02
CA LEU A 59 -13.34 6.40 -10.93
C LEU A 59 -13.54 5.91 -12.37
N ALA A 60 -14.11 4.72 -12.55
CA ALA A 60 -14.45 4.20 -13.87
C ALA A 60 -15.57 5.02 -14.52
N TRP A 61 -16.61 5.38 -13.76
CA TRP A 61 -17.66 6.30 -14.23
C TRP A 61 -17.12 7.70 -14.53
N SER A 62 -16.20 8.18 -13.69
CA SER A 62 -15.55 9.49 -13.85
C SER A 62 -14.71 9.54 -15.13
N MET A 63 -13.94 8.48 -15.40
CA MET A 63 -13.24 8.26 -16.67
C MET A 63 -14.24 8.26 -17.84
N ALA A 64 -15.42 7.63 -17.69
CA ALA A 64 -16.44 7.68 -18.73
C ALA A 64 -16.98 9.08 -19.00
N GLN A 65 -17.17 9.94 -18.00
CA GLN A 65 -17.64 11.31 -18.24
C GLN A 65 -16.57 12.19 -18.91
N LEU A 66 -15.29 11.94 -18.63
CA LEU A 66 -14.15 12.79 -19.02
C LEU A 66 -13.40 12.31 -20.28
N GLY A 67 -13.44 11.02 -20.56
CA GLY A 67 -12.71 10.38 -21.65
C GLY A 67 -11.24 10.10 -21.35
N TRP A 68 -10.62 9.37 -22.28
CA TRP A 68 -9.24 8.90 -22.20
C TRP A 68 -8.17 10.00 -22.06
N ILE A 69 -8.48 11.25 -22.42
CA ILE A 69 -7.55 12.39 -22.27
C ILE A 69 -7.72 13.05 -20.90
N TRP A 70 -8.92 13.54 -20.57
CA TRP A 70 -9.11 14.40 -19.40
C TRP A 70 -9.20 13.63 -18.09
N GLY A 71 -9.71 12.40 -18.09
CA GLY A 71 -9.78 11.56 -16.88
C GLY A 71 -8.40 11.34 -16.25
N PRO A 72 -7.40 10.82 -16.99
CA PRO A 72 -6.05 10.60 -16.46
C PRO A 72 -5.34 11.90 -16.06
N LEU A 73 -5.47 12.96 -16.86
CA LEU A 73 -4.88 14.27 -16.56
C LEU A 73 -5.43 14.86 -15.25
N LEU A 74 -6.74 14.74 -15.01
CA LEU A 74 -7.37 15.21 -13.78
C LEU A 74 -6.95 14.36 -12.57
N MET A 75 -6.89 13.03 -12.68
CA MET A 75 -6.36 12.19 -11.58
C MET A 75 -4.93 12.60 -11.19
N VAL A 76 -4.04 12.81 -12.18
CA VAL A 76 -2.67 13.27 -11.92
C VAL A 76 -2.62 14.69 -11.34
N PHE A 77 -3.53 15.58 -11.75
CA PHE A 77 -3.69 16.91 -11.17
C PHE A 77 -4.11 16.85 -9.69
N PHE A 78 -5.19 16.13 -9.36
CA PHE A 78 -5.67 16.00 -7.97
C PHE A 78 -4.63 15.30 -7.09
N ALA A 79 -3.94 14.28 -7.59
CA ALA A 79 -2.80 13.64 -6.91
C ALA A 79 -1.70 14.66 -6.58
N SER A 80 -1.31 15.48 -7.56
CA SER A 80 -0.25 16.49 -7.41
C SER A 80 -0.64 17.59 -6.41
N VAL A 81 -1.87 18.10 -6.50
CA VAL A 81 -2.39 19.11 -5.58
C VAL A 81 -2.49 18.57 -4.16
N THR A 82 -2.96 17.32 -3.98
CA THR A 82 -3.04 16.65 -2.67
C THR A 82 -1.66 16.43 -2.06
N LEU A 83 -0.65 16.10 -2.87
CA LEU A 83 0.73 15.94 -2.41
C LEU A 83 1.35 17.27 -1.96
N VAL A 84 1.15 18.36 -2.73
CA VAL A 84 1.58 19.72 -2.34
C VAL A 84 0.86 20.16 -1.05
N SER A 85 -0.45 19.95 -0.98
CA SER A 85 -1.30 20.25 0.19
C SER A 85 -0.79 19.56 1.45
N THR A 86 -0.54 18.25 1.34
CA THR A 86 0.06 17.45 2.42
C THR A 86 1.47 17.92 2.78
N PHE A 87 2.27 18.36 1.80
CA PHE A 87 3.57 18.96 2.06
C PHE A 87 3.51 20.30 2.80
N LEU A 88 2.38 21.01 2.77
CA LEU A 88 2.17 22.18 3.63
C LEU A 88 1.74 21.72 5.04
N LEU A 89 0.74 20.84 5.14
CA LEU A 89 0.26 20.24 6.41
C LEU A 89 1.41 19.68 7.27
N CYS A 90 2.28 18.86 6.68
CA CYS A 90 3.40 18.26 7.43
C CYS A 90 4.37 19.30 8.04
N ASN A 91 4.40 20.55 7.52
CA ASN A 91 5.17 21.65 8.11
C ASN A 91 4.50 22.21 9.36
N SER A 92 3.17 22.35 9.32
CA SER A 92 2.36 22.92 10.39
C SER A 92 2.08 21.95 11.55
N TYR A 93 2.70 20.76 11.56
CA TYR A 93 2.71 19.85 12.70
C TYR A 93 3.48 20.40 13.91
N ARG A 94 4.54 21.18 13.70
CA ARG A 94 5.21 21.94 14.77
C ARG A 94 4.93 23.43 14.57
N SER A 95 4.86 24.18 15.66
CA SER A 95 4.59 25.62 15.66
C SER A 95 5.40 26.35 16.75
N PRO A 96 5.87 27.60 16.51
CA PRO A 96 5.77 28.33 15.25
C PRO A 96 6.72 27.79 14.17
N ASP A 97 7.95 27.39 14.53
CA ASP A 97 8.90 26.84 13.56
C ASP A 97 8.54 25.40 13.13
N PRO A 98 8.53 25.06 11.82
CA PRO A 98 8.18 23.72 11.34
C PRO A 98 9.06 22.55 11.83
N ASP A 99 10.28 22.82 12.30
CA ASP A 99 11.25 21.78 12.70
C ASP A 99 11.53 21.80 14.21
N ASN A 100 11.69 22.99 14.80
CA ASN A 100 12.08 23.24 16.18
C ASN A 100 10.94 23.80 17.05
N GLY A 101 9.75 24.04 16.48
CA GLY A 101 8.60 24.55 17.22
C GLY A 101 8.24 23.66 18.43
N PRO A 102 8.13 24.23 19.64
CA PRO A 102 7.87 23.45 20.85
C PRO A 102 6.44 22.90 20.91
N ILE A 103 5.49 23.57 20.25
CA ILE A 103 4.09 23.14 20.18
C ILE A 103 3.95 22.08 19.09
N ARG A 104 3.35 20.93 19.43
CA ARG A 104 2.97 19.88 18.46
C ARG A 104 1.46 19.90 18.25
N ASN A 105 1.06 20.07 16.99
CA ASN A 105 -0.32 20.08 16.56
C ASN A 105 -0.75 18.65 16.22
N LYS A 106 -1.31 17.96 17.22
CA LYS A 106 -1.66 16.53 17.15
C LYS A 106 -2.84 16.24 16.23
N SER A 107 -3.74 17.21 16.08
CA SER A 107 -4.83 17.17 15.11
C SER A 107 -4.75 18.33 14.10
N TYR A 108 -5.47 18.19 13.00
CA TYR A 108 -5.61 19.26 12.01
C TYR A 108 -6.32 20.51 12.58
N ILE A 109 -7.29 20.33 13.48
CA ILE A 109 -7.99 21.44 14.13
C ILE A 109 -7.02 22.24 15.03
N ASP A 110 -6.08 21.56 15.71
CA ASP A 110 -5.03 22.22 16.50
C ASP A 110 -4.06 23.02 15.62
N ALA A 111 -3.66 22.46 14.46
CA ALA A 111 -2.79 23.16 13.52
C ALA A 111 -3.43 24.46 13.01
N VAL A 112 -4.71 24.41 12.62
CA VAL A 112 -5.45 25.61 12.20
C VAL A 112 -5.62 26.58 13.36
N ARG A 113 -5.88 26.11 14.59
CA ARG A 113 -5.99 26.98 15.78
C ARG A 113 -4.70 27.73 16.07
N ASN A 114 -3.57 27.03 16.06
CA ASN A 114 -2.28 27.56 16.49
C ASN A 114 -1.56 28.38 15.39
N ASN A 115 -2.02 28.34 14.13
CA ASN A 115 -1.51 29.19 13.05
C ASN A 115 -2.50 30.30 12.64
N LEU A 116 -3.82 30.03 12.65
CA LEU A 116 -4.86 30.90 12.09
C LEU A 116 -5.94 31.34 13.10
N GLY A 117 -5.80 30.97 14.38
CA GLY A 117 -6.70 31.38 15.47
C GLY A 117 -8.02 30.60 15.55
N THR A 118 -8.72 30.78 16.67
CA THR A 118 -9.90 29.98 17.06
C THR A 118 -11.05 30.05 16.06
N LYS A 119 -11.32 31.22 15.45
CA LYS A 119 -12.39 31.36 14.43
C LYS A 119 -12.13 30.46 13.21
N SER A 120 -10.90 30.45 12.71
CA SER A 120 -10.47 29.59 11.59
C SER A 120 -10.57 28.11 11.96
N ALA A 121 -10.19 27.74 13.18
CA ALA A 121 -10.26 26.37 13.68
C ALA A 121 -11.71 25.85 13.82
N TRP A 122 -12.64 26.73 14.22
CA TRP A 122 -14.07 26.39 14.29
C TRP A 122 -14.64 26.08 12.90
N VAL A 123 -14.32 26.91 11.89
CA VAL A 123 -14.73 26.65 10.49
C VAL A 123 -14.09 25.38 9.93
N CYS A 124 -12.80 25.14 10.20
CA CYS A 124 -12.13 23.90 9.82
C CYS A 124 -12.80 22.67 10.47
N GLY A 125 -13.04 22.72 11.78
CA GLY A 125 -13.73 21.66 12.51
C GLY A 125 -15.13 21.37 11.96
N LEU A 126 -15.93 22.41 11.67
CA LEU A 126 -17.26 22.26 11.07
C LEU A 126 -17.20 21.51 9.73
N LEU A 127 -16.27 21.89 8.85
CA LEU A 127 -16.08 21.26 7.54
C LEU A 127 -15.58 19.81 7.64
N ILE A 128 -14.68 19.52 8.59
CA ILE A 128 -14.24 18.14 8.87
C ILE A 128 -15.44 17.30 9.36
N GLN A 129 -16.24 17.79 10.30
CA GLN A 129 -17.39 17.03 10.82
C GLN A 129 -18.46 16.79 9.73
N MET A 130 -18.72 17.77 8.84
CA MET A 130 -19.59 17.59 7.66
C MET A 130 -19.08 16.49 6.72
N ASN A 131 -17.76 16.45 6.50
CA ASN A 131 -17.10 15.46 5.64
C ASN A 131 -17.14 14.04 6.24
N LEU A 132 -16.85 13.89 7.54
CA LEU A 132 -16.93 12.61 8.25
C LEU A 132 -18.37 12.06 8.24
N TYR A 133 -19.36 12.91 8.58
CA TYR A 133 -20.78 12.56 8.53
C TYR A 133 -21.22 12.16 7.11
N GLY A 134 -20.83 12.94 6.10
CA GLY A 134 -21.14 12.65 4.70
C GLY A 134 -20.47 11.37 4.18
N THR A 135 -19.27 11.05 4.66
CA THR A 135 -18.60 9.77 4.33
C THR A 135 -19.36 8.58 4.91
N ALA A 136 -19.92 8.71 6.12
CA ALA A 136 -20.81 7.71 6.71
C ALA A 136 -22.12 7.51 5.89
N VAL A 137 -22.69 8.58 5.35
CA VAL A 137 -23.79 8.52 4.36
C VAL A 137 -23.36 7.79 3.09
N ALA A 138 -22.23 8.17 2.49
CA ALA A 138 -21.72 7.56 1.26
C ALA A 138 -21.43 6.06 1.40
N TYR A 139 -20.86 5.63 2.53
CA TYR A 139 -20.65 4.20 2.83
C TYR A 139 -21.97 3.45 2.97
N THR A 140 -22.99 4.06 3.57
CA THR A 140 -24.34 3.47 3.65
C THR A 140 -24.96 3.26 2.27
N ILE A 141 -24.77 4.21 1.35
CA ILE A 141 -25.19 4.06 -0.06
C ILE A 141 -24.40 2.96 -0.76
N THR A 142 -23.07 2.94 -0.61
CA THR A 142 -22.19 1.97 -1.29
C THR A 142 -22.48 0.54 -0.82
N THR A 143 -22.58 0.29 0.49
CA THR A 143 -22.94 -1.04 1.01
C THR A 143 -24.30 -1.51 0.50
N ALA A 144 -25.27 -0.61 0.38
CA ALA A 144 -26.58 -0.96 -0.18
C ALA A 144 -26.52 -1.34 -1.67
N LEU A 145 -25.67 -0.67 -2.47
CA LEU A 145 -25.39 -1.06 -3.86
C LEU A 145 -24.72 -2.43 -3.95
N CYS A 146 -23.69 -2.70 -3.16
CA CYS A 146 -22.99 -3.98 -3.18
C CYS A 146 -23.88 -5.17 -2.72
N LEU A 147 -24.74 -4.96 -1.70
CA LEU A 147 -25.70 -5.97 -1.27
C LEU A 147 -26.80 -6.21 -2.32
N SER A 148 -27.28 -5.15 -2.97
CA SER A 148 -28.22 -5.25 -4.10
C SER A 148 -27.60 -5.97 -5.30
N ALA A 149 -26.31 -5.74 -5.59
CA ALA A 149 -25.57 -6.45 -6.62
C ALA A 149 -25.40 -7.96 -6.30
N ILE A 150 -25.19 -8.32 -5.03
CA ILE A 150 -25.15 -9.73 -4.58
C ILE A 150 -26.51 -10.41 -4.78
N GLN A 151 -27.61 -9.76 -4.38
CA GLN A 151 -28.97 -10.29 -4.61
C GLN A 151 -29.22 -10.46 -6.12
N THR A 152 -28.90 -9.44 -6.91
CA THR A 152 -29.12 -9.39 -8.36
C THR A 152 -28.36 -10.50 -9.08
N SER A 153 -27.04 -10.68 -8.83
CA SER A 153 -26.26 -11.75 -9.48
C SER A 153 -26.75 -13.14 -9.08
N SER A 154 -27.12 -13.33 -7.80
CA SER A 154 -27.63 -14.60 -7.28
C SER A 154 -29.02 -14.93 -7.83
N CYS A 155 -29.84 -13.92 -8.10
CA CYS A 155 -31.13 -14.03 -8.76
C CYS A 155 -30.96 -14.47 -10.23
N TYR A 156 -30.12 -13.76 -11.01
CA TYR A 156 -29.84 -14.15 -12.40
C TYR A 156 -29.18 -15.54 -12.51
N HIS A 157 -28.32 -15.92 -11.57
CA HIS A 157 -27.74 -17.27 -11.53
C HIS A 157 -28.79 -18.37 -11.29
N LYS A 158 -29.80 -18.09 -10.45
CA LYS A 158 -30.84 -19.07 -10.06
C LYS A 158 -32.02 -19.15 -11.03
N TYR A 159 -32.37 -18.04 -11.68
CA TYR A 159 -33.60 -17.91 -12.48
C TYR A 159 -33.38 -17.57 -13.96
N GLY A 160 -32.12 -17.41 -14.40
CA GLY A 160 -31.77 -17.02 -15.77
C GLY A 160 -31.67 -15.50 -15.96
N GLN A 161 -31.09 -15.06 -17.07
CA GLN A 161 -30.84 -13.63 -17.33
C GLN A 161 -32.11 -12.82 -17.61
N ASP A 162 -33.18 -13.46 -18.08
CA ASP A 162 -34.47 -12.82 -18.38
C ASP A 162 -35.37 -12.60 -17.14
N ALA A 163 -34.91 -12.99 -15.95
CA ALA A 163 -35.68 -12.87 -14.72
C ALA A 163 -35.76 -11.41 -14.21
N PRO A 164 -36.92 -10.93 -13.72
CA PRO A 164 -37.07 -9.57 -13.20
C PRO A 164 -36.43 -9.43 -11.80
N CYS A 165 -35.10 -9.33 -11.76
CA CYS A 165 -34.28 -9.35 -10.55
C CYS A 165 -34.04 -7.96 -9.90
N GLU A 166 -34.91 -6.96 -10.13
CA GLU A 166 -34.75 -5.64 -9.52
C GLU A 166 -34.85 -5.69 -7.99
N SER A 167 -33.83 -5.13 -7.33
CA SER A 167 -33.64 -5.24 -5.87
C SER A 167 -33.55 -3.86 -5.23
N GLY A 168 -34.52 -3.52 -4.37
CA GLY A 168 -34.62 -2.20 -3.76
C GLY A 168 -33.52 -1.93 -2.72
N ASN A 169 -32.78 -0.82 -2.87
CA ASN A 169 -31.62 -0.51 -2.02
C ASN A 169 -31.99 -0.12 -0.57
N THR A 170 -33.21 0.40 -0.33
CA THR A 170 -33.64 0.95 0.97
C THR A 170 -33.55 -0.06 2.12
N GLN A 171 -33.93 -1.32 1.87
CA GLN A 171 -33.83 -2.39 2.87
C GLN A 171 -32.37 -2.66 3.28
N TYR A 172 -31.42 -2.51 2.34
CA TYR A 172 -30.00 -2.71 2.60
C TYR A 172 -29.34 -1.51 3.30
N MET A 173 -29.84 -0.29 3.07
CA MET A 173 -29.48 0.88 3.86
C MET A 173 -29.91 0.72 5.33
N LEU A 174 -31.15 0.26 5.55
CA LEU A 174 -31.67 -0.03 6.90
C LEU A 174 -30.91 -1.19 7.58
N PHE A 175 -30.60 -2.27 6.85
CA PHE A 175 -29.80 -3.38 7.35
C PHE A 175 -28.38 -2.94 7.75
N PHE A 176 -27.70 -2.16 6.91
CA PHE A 176 -26.38 -1.61 7.25
C PHE A 176 -26.47 -0.65 8.43
N GLY A 177 -27.48 0.22 8.48
CA GLY A 177 -27.76 1.09 9.63
C GLY A 177 -27.92 0.29 10.93
N ALA A 178 -28.69 -0.81 10.92
CA ALA A 178 -28.83 -1.69 12.07
C ALA A 178 -27.47 -2.31 12.50
N VAL A 179 -26.67 -2.82 11.55
CA VAL A 179 -25.31 -3.31 11.83
C VAL A 179 -24.43 -2.20 12.44
N GLN A 180 -24.51 -0.98 11.93
CA GLN A 180 -23.73 0.16 12.45
C GLN A 180 -24.20 0.65 13.82
N VAL A 181 -25.48 0.53 14.17
CA VAL A 181 -25.95 0.80 15.55
C VAL A 181 -25.25 -0.12 16.55
N PHE A 182 -25.05 -1.40 16.23
CA PHE A 182 -24.26 -2.30 17.07
C PHE A 182 -22.76 -2.00 17.02
N MET A 183 -22.17 -1.85 15.83
CA MET A 183 -20.72 -1.64 15.67
C MET A 183 -20.23 -0.30 16.25
N SER A 184 -21.06 0.74 16.27
CA SER A 184 -20.72 2.02 16.90
C SER A 184 -20.74 2.00 18.44
N GLN A 185 -21.15 0.90 19.08
CA GLN A 185 -20.95 0.72 20.53
C GLN A 185 -19.51 0.30 20.90
N ILE A 186 -18.63 0.05 19.93
CA ILE A 186 -17.20 -0.10 20.18
C ILE A 186 -16.66 1.20 20.82
N PRO A 187 -15.97 1.13 21.98
CA PRO A 187 -15.72 2.31 22.81
C PRO A 187 -14.72 3.29 22.19
N ASP A 188 -13.69 2.78 21.51
CA ASP A 188 -12.54 3.54 21.00
C ASP A 188 -11.88 2.91 19.76
N PHE A 189 -10.94 3.64 19.16
CA PHE A 189 -10.14 3.22 18.00
C PHE A 189 -9.22 2.02 18.24
N HIS A 190 -8.71 1.80 19.45
CA HIS A 190 -7.77 0.71 19.72
C HIS A 190 -8.51 -0.64 19.77
N SER A 191 -9.73 -0.63 20.29
CA SER A 191 -10.66 -1.77 20.33
C SER A 191 -11.08 -2.29 18.94
N MET A 192 -10.78 -1.55 17.86
CA MET A 192 -11.08 -1.89 16.47
C MET A 192 -9.84 -2.06 15.56
N GLU A 193 -8.62 -2.20 16.13
CA GLU A 193 -7.40 -2.45 15.34
C GLU A 193 -7.56 -3.65 14.39
N TRP A 194 -8.10 -4.77 14.90
CA TRP A 194 -8.38 -5.99 14.13
C TRP A 194 -9.34 -5.75 12.94
N LEU A 195 -10.34 -4.89 13.14
CA LEU A 195 -11.34 -4.54 12.13
C LEU A 195 -10.72 -3.66 11.03
N SER A 196 -9.77 -2.78 11.39
CA SER A 196 -8.98 -2.00 10.43
C SER A 196 -8.03 -2.86 9.59
N VAL A 197 -7.51 -3.96 10.13
CA VAL A 197 -6.68 -4.91 9.37
C VAL A 197 -7.52 -5.70 8.37
N ILE A 198 -8.71 -6.18 8.79
CA ILE A 198 -9.65 -6.84 7.87
C ILE A 198 -10.08 -5.87 6.76
N ALA A 199 -10.44 -4.63 7.10
CA ALA A 199 -10.76 -3.57 6.15
C ALA A 199 -9.68 -3.40 5.06
N ALA A 200 -8.40 -3.30 5.44
CA ALA A 200 -7.29 -3.18 4.50
C ALA A 200 -7.15 -4.39 3.57
N ILE A 201 -7.28 -5.62 4.09
CA ILE A 201 -7.21 -6.86 3.29
C ILE A 201 -8.39 -6.93 2.29
N MET A 202 -9.61 -6.62 2.76
CA MET A 202 -10.80 -6.60 1.91
C MET A 202 -10.73 -5.54 0.81
N SER A 203 -10.18 -4.35 1.13
CA SER A 203 -10.03 -3.25 0.15
C SER A 203 -9.12 -3.60 -1.03
N LEU A 204 -7.98 -4.26 -0.75
CA LEU A 204 -7.10 -4.79 -1.78
C LEU A 204 -7.77 -5.93 -2.55
N ALA A 205 -8.49 -6.83 -1.86
CA ALA A 205 -9.16 -7.97 -2.48
C ALA A 205 -10.22 -7.54 -3.50
N TYR A 206 -11.22 -6.72 -3.12
CA TYR A 206 -12.26 -6.32 -4.08
C TYR A 206 -11.70 -5.45 -5.20
N SER A 207 -10.71 -4.60 -4.92
CA SER A 207 -10.16 -3.71 -5.94
C SER A 207 -9.31 -4.48 -6.97
N LEU A 208 -8.53 -5.47 -6.53
CA LEU A 208 -7.80 -6.37 -7.46
C LEU A 208 -8.74 -7.29 -8.24
N ILE A 209 -9.90 -7.66 -7.70
CA ILE A 209 -10.92 -8.44 -8.43
C ILE A 209 -11.72 -7.56 -9.40
N GLY A 210 -12.15 -6.36 -9.00
CA GLY A 210 -12.86 -5.42 -9.89
C GLY A 210 -11.97 -4.95 -11.04
N LEU A 211 -10.68 -4.79 -10.77
CA LEU A 211 -9.63 -4.75 -11.77
C LEU A 211 -9.65 -6.06 -12.59
N GLY A 212 -9.33 -7.23 -12.03
CA GLY A 212 -9.25 -8.51 -12.77
C GLY A 212 -10.49 -8.92 -13.61
N LEU A 213 -11.70 -8.48 -13.24
CA LEU A 213 -12.94 -8.67 -14.00
C LEU A 213 -13.08 -7.66 -15.15
N GLY A 214 -12.69 -6.40 -14.94
CA GLY A 214 -12.46 -5.43 -16.02
C GLY A 214 -11.39 -5.92 -17.00
N ALA A 215 -10.55 -6.86 -16.56
CA ALA A 215 -9.64 -7.61 -17.41
C ALA A 215 -10.46 -8.53 -18.30
N ALA A 216 -11.02 -9.63 -17.79
CA ALA A 216 -11.80 -10.56 -18.61
C ALA A 216 -12.85 -9.89 -19.53
N LYS A 217 -13.38 -8.73 -19.15
CA LYS A 217 -14.37 -7.96 -19.92
C LYS A 217 -13.84 -7.21 -21.16
N VAL A 218 -12.69 -6.52 -21.14
CA VAL A 218 -12.13 -5.69 -22.26
C VAL A 218 -11.74 -6.51 -23.53
N ILE A 219 -12.02 -7.81 -23.49
CA ILE A 219 -11.06 -8.87 -23.75
C ILE A 219 -11.79 -10.06 -24.35
N ASP A 220 -12.83 -10.50 -23.64
CA ASP A 220 -13.97 -11.22 -24.21
C ASP A 220 -14.66 -10.34 -25.28
N ASN A 221 -14.85 -9.04 -24.97
CA ASN A 221 -15.31 -8.02 -25.93
C ASN A 221 -14.31 -7.77 -27.09
N LYS A 222 -13.00 -7.99 -26.89
CA LYS A 222 -11.90 -7.64 -27.82
C LYS A 222 -11.89 -6.18 -28.29
N VAL A 223 -12.37 -5.26 -27.45
CA VAL A 223 -12.50 -3.83 -27.75
C VAL A 223 -12.21 -3.01 -26.48
N ILE A 224 -11.34 -2.00 -26.61
CA ILE A 224 -11.25 -0.91 -25.64
C ILE A 224 -12.46 0.00 -25.86
N GLU A 225 -13.46 -0.08 -24.99
CA GLU A 225 -14.64 0.78 -25.05
C GLU A 225 -14.31 2.22 -24.64
N GLY A 226 -15.19 3.15 -25.04
CA GLY A 226 -15.19 4.54 -24.57
C GLY A 226 -14.42 5.53 -25.45
N SER A 227 -15.00 6.73 -25.64
CA SER A 227 -14.42 7.79 -26.47
C SER A 227 -13.25 8.55 -25.81
N THR A 228 -12.47 9.26 -26.62
CA THR A 228 -11.38 10.16 -26.17
C THR A 228 -11.85 11.32 -25.29
N TYR A 229 -13.11 11.75 -25.44
CA TYR A 229 -13.74 12.88 -24.74
C TYR A 229 -14.88 12.45 -23.79
N GLY A 230 -15.07 11.14 -23.58
CA GLY A 230 -16.09 10.58 -22.71
C GLY A 230 -17.48 10.51 -23.35
N VAL A 231 -18.49 10.24 -22.51
CA VAL A 231 -19.88 10.02 -22.92
C VAL A 231 -20.41 11.15 -23.81
N SER A 232 -21.06 10.80 -24.92
CA SER A 232 -21.79 11.76 -25.75
C SER A 232 -23.18 12.04 -25.17
N THR A 233 -23.57 13.32 -25.12
CA THR A 233 -24.86 13.73 -24.53
C THR A 233 -25.71 14.52 -25.51
N SER A 234 -27.01 14.61 -25.22
CA SER A 234 -27.98 15.33 -26.06
C SER A 234 -27.71 16.83 -26.19
N THR A 235 -27.02 17.44 -25.22
CA THR A 235 -26.76 18.88 -25.17
C THR A 235 -25.42 19.18 -24.51
N THR A 236 -24.70 20.20 -25.00
CA THR A 236 -23.41 20.64 -24.43
C THR A 236 -23.50 20.95 -22.93
N ILE A 237 -24.64 21.51 -22.48
CA ILE A 237 -24.85 21.84 -21.07
C ILE A 237 -24.98 20.57 -20.18
N GLN A 238 -25.57 19.48 -20.68
CA GLN A 238 -25.60 18.20 -19.97
C GLN A 238 -24.19 17.62 -19.81
N LYS A 239 -23.36 17.69 -20.87
CA LYS A 239 -21.94 17.28 -20.81
C LYS A 239 -21.17 18.08 -19.76
N VAL A 240 -21.36 19.40 -19.69
CA VAL A 240 -20.70 20.27 -18.71
C VAL A 240 -21.05 19.86 -17.27
N TRP A 241 -22.32 19.57 -16.97
CA TRP A 241 -22.70 19.11 -15.61
C TRP A 241 -22.13 17.73 -15.25
N GLN A 242 -22.12 16.77 -16.19
CA GLN A 242 -21.52 15.45 -15.96
C GLN A 242 -20.00 15.52 -15.77
N VAL A 243 -19.30 16.33 -16.59
CA VAL A 243 -17.87 16.60 -16.45
C VAL A 243 -17.58 17.24 -15.09
N SER A 244 -18.34 18.27 -14.70
CA SER A 244 -18.24 18.91 -13.38
C SER A 244 -18.38 17.89 -12.23
N GLN A 245 -19.39 17.03 -12.29
CA GLN A 245 -19.62 16.03 -11.26
C GLN A 245 -18.47 15.01 -11.18
N ALA A 246 -17.97 14.51 -12.32
CA ALA A 246 -16.84 13.58 -12.37
C ALA A 246 -15.51 14.19 -11.87
N VAL A 247 -15.31 15.50 -12.04
CA VAL A 247 -14.20 16.22 -11.40
C VAL A 247 -14.37 16.22 -9.87
N GLY A 248 -15.62 16.32 -9.38
CA GLY A 248 -15.99 16.13 -7.97
C GLY A 248 -15.65 14.73 -7.44
N ASP A 249 -16.07 13.69 -8.14
CA ASP A 249 -15.85 12.28 -7.77
C ASP A 249 -14.34 11.94 -7.69
N ILE A 250 -13.54 12.39 -8.66
CA ILE A 250 -12.07 12.22 -8.62
C ILE A 250 -11.47 12.97 -7.41
N ALA A 251 -11.96 14.16 -7.08
CA ALA A 251 -11.48 14.92 -5.93
C ALA A 251 -11.82 14.22 -4.59
N PHE A 252 -12.99 13.59 -4.49
CA PHE A 252 -13.37 12.80 -3.32
C PHE A 252 -12.43 11.60 -3.09
N ALA A 253 -11.84 11.04 -4.15
CA ALA A 253 -10.93 9.91 -4.04
C ALA A 253 -9.56 10.26 -3.41
N TYR A 254 -9.22 11.53 -3.18
CA TYR A 254 -7.96 11.95 -2.55
C TYR A 254 -8.12 12.67 -1.18
N PRO A 255 -8.88 12.16 -0.19
CA PRO A 255 -9.35 12.95 0.96
C PRO A 255 -8.40 12.99 2.17
N TYR A 256 -7.27 12.26 2.15
CA TYR A 256 -6.52 11.94 3.38
C TYR A 256 -5.83 13.12 4.09
N CYS A 257 -5.81 14.32 3.50
CA CYS A 257 -5.31 15.52 4.16
C CYS A 257 -5.95 15.76 5.55
N ILE A 258 -7.18 15.30 5.76
CA ILE A 258 -7.92 15.39 7.03
C ILE A 258 -7.41 14.46 8.16
N ILE A 259 -6.54 13.50 7.86
CA ILE A 259 -5.92 12.56 8.83
C ILE A 259 -4.38 12.61 8.82
N VAL A 260 -3.78 13.56 8.08
CA VAL A 260 -2.31 13.65 7.92
C VAL A 260 -1.62 13.90 9.26
N LEU A 261 -2.14 14.80 10.08
CA LEU A 261 -1.47 15.26 11.30
C LEU A 261 -1.61 14.25 12.44
N GLU A 262 -2.74 13.55 12.46
CA GLU A 262 -3.09 12.46 13.33
C GLU A 262 -2.21 11.25 13.05
N ILE A 263 -2.03 10.87 11.78
CA ILE A 263 -1.02 9.86 11.36
C ILE A 263 0.39 10.34 11.74
N GLN A 264 0.71 11.62 11.51
CA GLN A 264 2.03 12.18 11.82
C GLN A 264 2.34 12.18 13.32
N ASP A 265 1.36 12.34 14.21
CA ASP A 265 1.56 12.24 15.66
C ASP A 265 1.77 10.79 16.15
N THR A 266 1.47 9.77 15.35
CA THR A 266 1.88 8.38 15.68
C THR A 266 3.37 8.13 15.47
N LEU A 267 4.05 8.98 14.69
CA LEU A 267 5.40 8.73 14.20
C LEU A 267 6.45 8.88 15.29
N LYS A 268 7.37 7.91 15.34
CA LYS A 268 8.59 8.02 16.14
C LYS A 268 9.50 9.12 15.56
N SER A 269 10.19 9.83 16.44
CA SER A 269 11.24 10.78 16.08
C SER A 269 12.42 10.56 17.01
N PRO A 270 13.67 10.47 16.50
CA PRO A 270 14.11 10.83 15.15
C PRO A 270 13.90 9.74 14.06
N PRO A 271 13.93 10.09 12.76
CA PRO A 271 14.03 11.44 12.19
C PRO A 271 12.73 12.25 12.39
N SER A 272 12.69 13.53 11.99
CA SER A 272 11.52 14.37 12.28
C SER A 272 10.23 13.81 11.70
N GLU A 273 9.13 14.00 12.43
CA GLU A 273 7.81 13.47 12.05
C GLU A 273 7.41 14.02 10.66
N ARG A 274 7.73 15.30 10.41
CA ARG A 274 7.58 16.00 9.13
C ARG A 274 8.31 15.31 7.97
N GLN A 275 9.58 14.97 8.13
CA GLN A 275 10.36 14.32 7.06
C GLN A 275 9.80 12.92 6.76
N THR A 276 9.45 12.18 7.82
CA THR A 276 8.88 10.83 7.73
C THR A 276 7.51 10.84 7.05
N MET A 277 6.64 11.78 7.41
CA MET A 277 5.28 11.89 6.86
C MET A 277 5.24 12.42 5.42
N LYS A 278 6.05 13.44 5.08
CA LYS A 278 6.18 13.90 3.68
C LYS A 278 6.63 12.77 2.77
N LYS A 279 7.62 11.99 3.23
CA LYS A 279 8.10 10.82 2.51
C LYS A 279 6.94 9.82 2.32
N ALA A 280 6.26 9.40 3.40
CA ALA A 280 5.09 8.52 3.35
C ALA A 280 3.98 8.99 2.37
N SER A 281 3.81 10.32 2.25
CA SER A 281 2.80 10.94 1.41
C SER A 281 3.09 10.83 -0.09
N VAL A 282 4.33 11.08 -0.54
CA VAL A 282 4.75 10.88 -1.96
C VAL A 282 4.41 9.45 -2.40
N ILE A 283 4.75 8.51 -1.53
CA ILE A 283 4.71 7.08 -1.77
C ILE A 283 3.27 6.62 -1.98
N SER A 284 2.42 6.93 -1.01
CA SER A 284 1.01 6.56 -1.03
C SER A 284 0.27 7.23 -2.19
N ILE A 285 0.57 8.50 -2.50
CA ILE A 285 0.03 9.18 -3.68
C ILE A 285 0.44 8.50 -4.99
N CYS A 286 1.71 8.11 -5.16
CA CYS A 286 2.16 7.42 -6.37
C CYS A 286 1.48 6.06 -6.54
N ILE A 287 1.41 5.24 -5.48
CA ILE A 287 0.77 3.92 -5.50
C ILE A 287 -0.73 4.06 -5.79
N THR A 288 -1.41 4.92 -5.03
CA THR A 288 -2.84 5.18 -5.17
C THR A 288 -3.17 5.68 -6.57
N THR A 289 -2.41 6.65 -7.11
CA THR A 289 -2.69 7.23 -8.43
C THR A 289 -2.49 6.22 -9.55
N PHE A 290 -1.44 5.38 -9.48
CA PHE A 290 -1.27 4.25 -10.41
C PHE A 290 -2.46 3.27 -10.32
N PHE A 291 -2.90 2.94 -9.10
CA PHE A 291 -4.00 2.03 -8.86
C PHE A 291 -5.35 2.58 -9.32
N TYR A 292 -5.57 3.89 -9.14
CA TYR A 292 -6.76 4.63 -9.54
C TYR A 292 -6.87 4.80 -11.04
N LEU A 293 -5.76 5.15 -11.71
CA LEU A 293 -5.66 5.15 -13.18
C LEU A 293 -5.94 3.76 -13.74
N SER A 294 -5.49 2.70 -13.05
CA SER A 294 -5.78 1.31 -13.42
C SER A 294 -7.28 0.99 -13.25
N CYS A 295 -7.84 1.05 -12.04
CA CYS A 295 -9.25 0.72 -11.81
C CYS A 295 -10.21 1.59 -12.65
N GLY A 296 -9.93 2.89 -12.76
CA GLY A 296 -10.72 3.81 -13.57
C GLY A 296 -10.62 3.56 -15.07
N GLY A 297 -9.39 3.50 -15.61
CA GLY A 297 -9.19 3.28 -17.05
C GLY A 297 -9.69 1.92 -17.50
N LEU A 298 -9.42 0.87 -16.74
CA LEU A 298 -9.74 -0.51 -17.11
C LEU A 298 -11.24 -0.80 -16.93
N GLY A 299 -11.89 -0.13 -15.97
CA GLY A 299 -13.36 -0.10 -15.85
C GLY A 299 -14.05 0.75 -16.92
N TYR A 300 -13.39 1.77 -17.47
CA TYR A 300 -13.90 2.52 -18.62
C TYR A 300 -13.76 1.71 -19.91
N ALA A 301 -12.59 1.13 -20.18
CA ALA A 301 -12.37 0.22 -21.31
C ALA A 301 -13.36 -0.96 -21.33
N ALA A 302 -13.83 -1.42 -20.16
CA ALA A 302 -14.72 -2.57 -20.02
C ALA A 302 -16.19 -2.30 -20.40
N PHE A 303 -16.62 -1.04 -20.41
CA PHE A 303 -18.05 -0.67 -20.49
C PHE A 303 -18.35 0.64 -21.27
N GLY A 304 -17.36 1.49 -21.52
CA GLY A 304 -17.47 2.73 -22.29
C GLY A 304 -18.52 3.70 -21.75
N ASP A 305 -19.39 4.18 -22.62
CA ASP A 305 -20.50 5.07 -22.26
C ASP A 305 -21.53 4.40 -21.31
N LYS A 306 -21.43 3.08 -21.08
CA LYS A 306 -22.26 2.30 -20.15
C LYS A 306 -21.57 1.99 -18.81
N THR A 307 -20.38 2.55 -18.52
CA THR A 307 -19.68 2.29 -17.24
C THR A 307 -20.57 2.68 -16.04
N PRO A 308 -20.82 1.76 -15.10
CA PRO A 308 -21.69 2.00 -13.93
C PRO A 308 -21.03 2.94 -12.92
N GLY A 309 -21.86 3.57 -12.07
CA GLY A 309 -21.39 4.44 -10.98
C GLY A 309 -20.52 3.71 -9.94
N ASP A 310 -20.79 2.42 -9.70
CA ASP A 310 -19.89 1.51 -8.97
C ASP A 310 -19.40 0.43 -9.95
N LEU A 311 -18.10 0.42 -10.22
CA LEU A 311 -17.40 -0.53 -11.08
C LEU A 311 -17.84 -2.00 -10.89
N LEU A 312 -18.04 -2.46 -9.65
CA LEU A 312 -18.35 -3.87 -9.39
C LEU A 312 -19.75 -4.28 -9.84
N THR A 313 -20.70 -3.34 -9.88
CA THR A 313 -22.09 -3.61 -10.28
C THR A 313 -22.21 -3.98 -11.77
N GLY A 314 -21.28 -3.51 -12.61
CA GLY A 314 -21.28 -3.80 -14.05
C GLY A 314 -20.93 -5.25 -14.41
N PHE A 315 -20.30 -6.00 -13.48
CA PHE A 315 -19.93 -7.39 -13.71
C PHE A 315 -21.04 -8.39 -13.35
N SER A 316 -22.11 -7.96 -12.67
CA SER A 316 -23.17 -8.83 -12.11
C SER A 316 -23.89 -9.75 -13.10
N THR A 317 -23.73 -9.54 -14.41
CA THR A 317 -24.28 -10.36 -15.50
C THR A 317 -23.23 -11.05 -16.38
N TYR A 318 -21.93 -10.79 -16.16
CA TYR A 318 -20.83 -11.16 -17.07
C TYR A 318 -19.72 -12.03 -16.44
N GLY A 319 -19.41 -11.85 -15.16
CA GLY A 319 -18.38 -12.64 -14.48
C GLY A 319 -18.94 -13.89 -13.78
N PRO A 320 -18.07 -14.80 -13.28
CA PRO A 320 -18.52 -15.91 -12.44
C PRO A 320 -19.13 -15.37 -11.14
N TYR A 321 -20.42 -15.64 -10.91
CA TYR A 321 -21.25 -15.03 -9.86
C TYR A 321 -20.60 -15.07 -8.46
N TRP A 322 -19.92 -16.18 -8.11
CA TRP A 322 -19.26 -16.34 -6.81
C TRP A 322 -18.14 -15.31 -6.58
N LEU A 323 -17.40 -14.94 -7.64
CA LEU A 323 -16.27 -14.01 -7.56
C LEU A 323 -16.77 -12.56 -7.47
N ILE A 324 -17.85 -12.24 -8.17
CA ILE A 324 -18.54 -10.94 -8.07
C ILE A 324 -19.15 -10.79 -6.67
N ASN A 325 -19.81 -11.83 -6.17
CA ASN A 325 -20.40 -11.83 -4.83
C ASN A 325 -19.32 -11.74 -3.75
N PHE A 326 -18.18 -12.41 -3.93
CA PHE A 326 -17.03 -12.28 -3.03
C PHE A 326 -16.44 -10.86 -3.06
N ALA A 327 -16.25 -10.25 -4.24
CA ALA A 327 -15.77 -8.87 -4.34
C ALA A 327 -16.73 -7.87 -3.69
N ASN A 328 -18.04 -7.98 -3.95
CA ASN A 328 -19.04 -7.13 -3.30
C ASN A 328 -19.10 -7.38 -1.78
N ALA A 329 -19.00 -8.62 -1.31
CA ALA A 329 -18.94 -8.93 0.12
C ALA A 329 -17.69 -8.36 0.78
N CYS A 330 -16.54 -8.36 0.09
CA CYS A 330 -15.33 -7.66 0.51
C CYS A 330 -15.57 -6.13 0.63
N VAL A 331 -16.31 -5.50 -0.30
CA VAL A 331 -16.70 -4.08 -0.12
C VAL A 331 -17.57 -3.91 1.13
N VAL A 332 -18.60 -4.75 1.32
CA VAL A 332 -19.48 -4.67 2.51
C VAL A 332 -18.67 -4.81 3.81
N LEU A 333 -17.78 -5.80 3.91
CA LEU A 333 -16.91 -6.00 5.06
C LEU A 333 -15.91 -4.86 5.27
N HIS A 334 -15.36 -4.30 4.18
CA HIS A 334 -14.51 -3.11 4.27
C HIS A 334 -15.30 -1.93 4.87
N LEU A 335 -16.48 -1.62 4.31
CA LEU A 335 -17.26 -0.46 4.72
C LEU A 335 -17.84 -0.58 6.13
N ILE A 336 -18.03 -1.80 6.67
CA ILE A 336 -18.34 -2.00 8.09
C ILE A 336 -17.23 -1.41 8.97
N GLY A 337 -15.96 -1.73 8.70
CA GLY A 337 -14.81 -1.17 9.40
C GLY A 337 -14.59 0.32 9.10
N GLY A 338 -14.67 0.70 7.83
CA GLY A 338 -14.50 2.08 7.37
C GLY A 338 -15.48 3.06 8.02
N TYR A 339 -16.75 2.68 8.18
CA TYR A 339 -17.76 3.51 8.85
C TYR A 339 -17.33 3.87 10.28
N GLN A 340 -16.74 2.92 11.02
CA GLN A 340 -16.23 3.17 12.37
C GLN A 340 -14.97 4.06 12.34
N VAL A 341 -14.05 3.84 11.39
CA VAL A 341 -12.85 4.70 11.23
C VAL A 341 -13.23 6.16 11.03
N TYR A 342 -14.27 6.44 10.25
CA TYR A 342 -14.72 7.81 9.97
C TYR A 342 -15.69 8.38 11.02
N SER A 343 -16.40 7.54 11.80
CA SER A 343 -17.40 8.02 12.79
C SER A 343 -16.85 8.17 14.22
N GLN A 344 -15.86 7.37 14.62
CA GLN A 344 -15.24 7.46 15.95
C GLN A 344 -14.63 8.85 16.28
N PRO A 345 -14.05 9.63 15.35
CA PRO A 345 -13.63 11.01 15.64
C PRO A 345 -14.82 11.93 15.97
N VAL A 346 -15.95 11.75 15.28
CA VAL A 346 -17.20 12.50 15.56
C VAL A 346 -17.70 12.17 16.97
N PHE A 347 -17.69 10.88 17.33
CA PHE A 347 -18.07 10.42 18.66
C PHE A 347 -17.14 10.98 19.75
N ALA A 348 -15.83 10.94 19.55
CA ALA A 348 -14.86 11.46 20.51
C ALA A 348 -15.00 12.96 20.78
N VAL A 349 -15.29 13.76 19.75
CA VAL A 349 -15.54 15.20 19.89
C VAL A 349 -16.81 15.48 20.69
N VAL A 350 -17.91 14.76 20.44
CA VAL A 350 -19.19 14.98 21.14
C VAL A 350 -19.18 14.42 22.57
N ASP A 351 -18.63 13.21 22.78
CA ASP A 351 -18.43 12.63 24.12
C ASP A 351 -17.58 13.57 25.01
N LYS A 352 -16.51 14.15 24.44
CA LYS A 352 -15.68 15.14 25.14
C LYS A 352 -16.44 16.42 25.45
N TRP A 353 -17.09 17.03 24.45
CA TRP A 353 -17.79 18.31 24.64
C TRP A 353 -18.90 18.21 25.69
N LEU A 354 -19.66 17.10 25.71
CA LEU A 354 -20.72 16.91 26.70
C LEU A 354 -20.20 16.56 28.10
N SER A 355 -19.10 15.81 28.23
CA SER A 355 -18.49 15.55 29.54
C SER A 355 -17.87 16.81 30.16
N GLU A 356 -17.25 17.68 29.34
CA GLU A 356 -16.76 18.99 29.76
C GLU A 356 -17.90 19.98 30.09
N ARG A 357 -19.01 19.96 29.33
CA ARG A 357 -20.15 20.86 29.56
C ARG A 357 -21.07 20.44 30.70
N PHE A 358 -21.18 19.13 30.97
CA PHE A 358 -22.08 18.57 31.98
C PHE A 358 -21.36 17.57 32.91
N PRO A 359 -20.30 17.97 33.63
CA PRO A 359 -19.46 17.07 34.43
C PRO A 359 -20.23 16.32 35.52
N GLN A 360 -21.30 16.91 36.07
CA GLN A 360 -22.15 16.29 37.09
C GLN A 360 -23.28 15.40 36.52
N SER A 361 -23.40 15.25 35.19
CA SER A 361 -24.49 14.48 34.59
C SER A 361 -24.21 12.98 34.62
N SER A 362 -25.02 12.24 35.39
CA SER A 362 -24.99 10.77 35.40
C SER A 362 -25.38 10.14 34.06
N PHE A 363 -26.08 10.85 33.18
CA PHE A 363 -26.39 10.37 31.82
C PHE A 363 -25.15 10.38 30.91
N VAL A 364 -24.26 11.36 31.10
CA VAL A 364 -23.06 11.56 30.27
C VAL A 364 -21.86 10.79 30.80
N ASN A 365 -21.64 10.78 32.12
CA ASN A 365 -20.38 10.31 32.71
C ASN A 365 -20.45 8.93 33.41
N ARG A 366 -21.63 8.29 33.46
CA ARG A 366 -21.78 6.97 34.11
C ARG A 366 -21.72 5.83 33.10
N ASN A 367 -20.77 4.91 33.32
CA ASN A 367 -20.61 3.70 32.54
C ASN A 367 -21.22 2.48 33.27
N TYR A 368 -21.74 1.54 32.49
CA TYR A 368 -22.45 0.33 32.91
C TYR A 368 -21.84 -0.87 32.17
N ASN A 369 -21.21 -1.79 32.89
CA ASN A 369 -20.52 -2.93 32.27
C ASN A 369 -21.46 -4.12 32.12
N VAL A 370 -21.90 -4.40 30.89
CA VAL A 370 -22.73 -5.57 30.56
C VAL A 370 -21.86 -6.73 30.10
N LYS A 371 -21.98 -7.89 30.76
CA LYS A 371 -21.33 -9.14 30.33
C LYS A 371 -22.32 -9.97 29.50
N LEU A 372 -22.07 -10.08 28.19
CA LEU A 372 -22.76 -11.01 27.31
C LEU A 372 -21.99 -12.34 27.25
N PRO A 373 -22.66 -13.49 27.00
CA PRO A 373 -21.96 -14.74 26.70
C PRO A 373 -21.05 -14.59 25.49
N LEU A 374 -19.85 -15.19 25.55
CA LEU A 374 -18.86 -15.26 24.46
C LEU A 374 -18.28 -13.92 23.95
N VAL A 375 -18.60 -12.77 24.56
CA VAL A 375 -18.11 -11.44 24.16
C VAL A 375 -17.42 -10.74 25.35
N PRO A 376 -16.33 -9.96 25.13
CA PRO A 376 -15.76 -9.10 26.19
C PRO A 376 -16.80 -8.16 26.82
N ALA A 377 -16.59 -7.81 28.10
CA ALA A 377 -17.53 -6.97 28.85
C ALA A 377 -17.71 -5.59 28.20
N LEU A 378 -18.95 -5.27 27.79
CA LEU A 378 -19.28 -4.06 27.04
C LEU A 378 -19.55 -2.91 28.02
N SER A 379 -18.71 -1.88 27.98
CA SER A 379 -18.87 -0.68 28.80
C SER A 379 -19.85 0.30 28.13
N LEU A 380 -21.13 0.13 28.41
CA LEU A 380 -22.20 0.97 27.87
C LEU A 380 -22.34 2.27 28.68
N ASN A 381 -22.77 3.31 28.01
CA ASN A 381 -23.00 4.64 28.57
C ASN A 381 -24.23 5.21 27.88
N PHE A 382 -25.20 5.73 28.63
CA PHE A 382 -26.51 6.08 28.05
C PHE A 382 -26.43 7.25 27.06
N HIS A 383 -25.57 8.24 27.32
CA HIS A 383 -25.26 9.26 26.31
C HIS A 383 -24.68 8.63 25.04
N ARG A 384 -23.62 7.82 25.15
CA ARG A 384 -22.98 7.17 23.98
C ARG A 384 -23.96 6.37 23.16
N LEU A 385 -24.73 5.49 23.82
CA LEU A 385 -25.71 4.63 23.16
C LEU A 385 -26.76 5.47 22.41
N CYS A 386 -27.32 6.50 23.05
CA CYS A 386 -28.34 7.34 22.47
C CYS A 386 -27.78 8.20 21.31
N PHE A 387 -26.69 8.94 21.53
CA PHE A 387 -26.09 9.80 20.52
C PHE A 387 -25.58 9.01 19.30
N ARG A 388 -24.87 7.90 19.50
CA ARG A 388 -24.32 7.10 18.40
C ARG A 388 -25.45 6.42 17.60
N THR A 389 -26.54 6.00 18.26
CA THR A 389 -27.73 5.48 17.56
C THR A 389 -28.43 6.57 16.75
N VAL A 390 -28.61 7.78 17.30
CA VAL A 390 -29.19 8.93 16.57
C VAL A 390 -28.32 9.35 15.39
N TYR A 391 -26.99 9.37 15.55
CA TYR A 391 -26.04 9.61 14.46
C TYR A 391 -26.23 8.58 13.34
N VAL A 392 -26.18 7.28 13.64
CA VAL A 392 -26.34 6.22 12.63
C VAL A 392 -27.71 6.32 11.95
N ALA A 393 -28.80 6.45 12.72
CA ALA A 393 -30.15 6.62 12.17
C ALA A 393 -30.26 7.83 11.24
N SER A 394 -29.62 8.96 11.59
CA SER A 394 -29.62 10.15 10.74
C SER A 394 -28.82 9.95 9.45
N THR A 395 -27.63 9.33 9.49
CA THR A 395 -26.85 9.05 8.28
C THR A 395 -27.57 8.07 7.35
N THR A 396 -28.25 7.06 7.90
CA THR A 396 -29.10 6.14 7.15
C THR A 396 -30.30 6.86 6.53
N ALA A 397 -30.97 7.75 7.27
CA ALA A 397 -32.08 8.54 6.73
C ALA A 397 -31.64 9.48 5.59
N VAL A 398 -30.48 10.14 5.72
CA VAL A 398 -29.92 10.97 4.64
C VAL A 398 -29.53 10.13 3.42
N ALA A 399 -28.97 8.93 3.62
CA ALA A 399 -28.69 7.99 2.52
C ALA A 399 -29.96 7.52 1.79
N MET A 400 -31.06 7.32 2.52
CA MET A 400 -32.37 6.99 1.96
C MET A 400 -33.03 8.16 1.21
N LEU A 401 -32.83 9.40 1.67
CA LEU A 401 -33.35 10.61 1.03
C LEU A 401 -32.55 11.03 -0.21
N LEU A 402 -31.24 10.75 -0.22
CA LEU A 402 -30.30 11.10 -1.29
C LEU A 402 -29.49 9.86 -1.76
N PRO A 403 -30.15 8.83 -2.33
CA PRO A 403 -29.51 7.57 -2.74
C PRO A 403 -28.77 7.72 -4.09
N TYR A 404 -27.93 8.75 -4.20
CA TYR A 404 -27.31 9.23 -5.43
C TYR A 404 -25.78 9.18 -5.28
N PHE A 405 -25.22 7.96 -5.38
CA PHE A 405 -23.83 7.64 -5.01
C PHE A 405 -22.81 8.70 -5.47
N ASN A 406 -22.61 8.81 -6.78
CA ASN A 406 -21.66 9.75 -7.39
C ASN A 406 -21.98 11.20 -7.02
N GLN A 407 -23.25 11.62 -7.05
CA GLN A 407 -23.63 13.00 -6.71
C GLN A 407 -23.27 13.36 -5.26
N VAL A 408 -23.41 12.41 -4.32
CA VAL A 408 -22.97 12.57 -2.93
C VAL A 408 -21.44 12.61 -2.87
N LEU A 409 -20.73 11.73 -3.58
CA LEU A 409 -19.26 11.76 -3.63
C LEU A 409 -18.74 13.12 -4.13
N GLY A 410 -19.27 13.64 -5.24
CA GLY A 410 -18.87 14.93 -5.79
C GLY A 410 -19.05 16.11 -4.82
N VAL A 411 -20.15 16.15 -4.04
CA VAL A 411 -20.32 17.15 -2.97
C VAL A 411 -19.23 17.00 -1.91
N LEU A 412 -18.94 15.78 -1.44
CA LEU A 412 -17.88 15.54 -0.47
C LEU A 412 -16.49 15.88 -1.03
N GLY A 413 -16.26 15.63 -2.31
CA GLY A 413 -15.06 16.07 -3.03
C GLY A 413 -14.84 17.58 -2.94
N THR A 414 -15.91 18.38 -2.99
CA THR A 414 -15.82 19.86 -2.87
C THR A 414 -15.58 20.36 -1.43
N ILE A 415 -15.92 19.56 -0.42
CA ILE A 415 -15.61 19.85 0.99
C ILE A 415 -14.15 19.45 1.28
N ASN A 416 -13.68 18.33 0.71
CA ASN A 416 -12.29 17.92 0.82
C ASN A 416 -11.34 18.84 0.05
N PHE A 417 -11.62 19.16 -1.22
CA PHE A 417 -10.63 19.73 -2.14
C PHE A 417 -10.20 21.16 -1.80
N TRP A 418 -11.04 22.18 -2.04
CA TRP A 418 -10.57 23.54 -1.81
C TRP A 418 -10.41 23.91 -0.34
N PRO A 419 -11.43 23.82 0.54
CA PRO A 419 -11.29 24.43 1.85
C PRO A 419 -10.38 23.60 2.77
N LEU A 420 -10.52 22.27 2.78
CA LEU A 420 -9.74 21.39 3.65
C LEU A 420 -8.35 21.05 3.10
N SER A 421 -8.18 20.68 1.83
CA SER A 421 -6.83 20.36 1.32
C SER A 421 -6.04 21.61 0.92
N ILE A 422 -6.64 22.67 0.38
CA ILE A 422 -5.88 23.77 -0.24
C ILE A 422 -5.86 25.06 0.60
N TYR A 423 -7.02 25.58 0.99
CA TYR A 423 -7.12 26.89 1.63
C TYR A 423 -6.42 26.93 2.99
N PHE A 424 -6.80 26.05 3.92
CA PHE A 424 -6.19 26.04 5.25
C PHE A 424 -4.67 25.74 5.21
N PRO A 425 -4.15 24.76 4.45
CA PRO A 425 -2.71 24.51 4.42
C PRO A 425 -1.90 25.63 3.74
N VAL A 426 -2.46 26.31 2.73
CA VAL A 426 -1.84 27.50 2.12
C VAL A 426 -1.81 28.68 3.09
N GLU A 427 -2.93 29.05 3.71
CA GLU A 427 -2.95 30.18 4.65
C GLU A 427 -2.11 29.87 5.90
N MET A 428 -2.15 28.65 6.44
CA MET A 428 -1.24 28.22 7.52
C MET A 428 0.22 28.40 7.13
N TRP A 429 0.63 27.93 5.95
CA TRP A 429 2.01 28.04 5.49
C TRP A 429 2.47 29.50 5.30
N LEU A 430 1.63 30.34 4.68
CA LEU A 430 1.93 31.77 4.49
C LEU A 430 2.12 32.50 5.82
N ARG A 431 1.28 32.20 6.83
CA ARG A 431 1.41 32.75 8.19
C ARG A 431 2.63 32.20 8.93
N GLN A 432 2.79 30.88 8.95
CA GLN A 432 3.85 30.18 9.69
C GLN A 432 5.26 30.57 9.21
N GLN A 433 5.40 30.95 7.94
CA GLN A 433 6.67 31.41 7.37
C GLN A 433 6.78 32.94 7.26
N ASN A 434 5.79 33.69 7.76
CA ASN A 434 5.68 35.15 7.65
C ASN A 434 5.95 35.66 6.22
N ILE A 435 5.42 34.94 5.21
CA ILE A 435 5.67 35.26 3.80
C ILE A 435 4.97 36.57 3.44
N GLY A 436 5.77 37.60 3.17
CA GLY A 436 5.30 38.92 2.80
C GLY A 436 4.34 38.89 1.60
N SER A 437 3.28 39.70 1.68
CA SER A 437 2.34 39.87 0.57
C SER A 437 3.06 40.38 -0.68
N TRP A 438 2.55 40.01 -1.87
CA TRP A 438 3.14 40.35 -3.17
C TRP A 438 4.55 39.79 -3.47
N THR A 439 5.13 38.99 -2.57
CA THR A 439 6.31 38.18 -2.93
C THR A 439 5.96 37.13 -3.99
N PRO A 440 6.89 36.67 -4.85
CA PRO A 440 6.59 35.67 -5.88
C PRO A 440 6.01 34.36 -5.32
N GLN A 441 6.44 33.94 -4.12
CA GLN A 441 5.89 32.78 -3.43
C GLN A 441 4.45 33.02 -2.97
N TRP A 442 4.15 34.19 -2.39
CA TRP A 442 2.79 34.58 -2.01
C TRP A 442 1.86 34.60 -3.23
N ILE A 443 2.29 35.24 -4.32
CA ILE A 443 1.52 35.32 -5.58
C ILE A 443 1.24 33.92 -6.13
N PHE A 444 2.24 33.04 -6.18
CA PHE A 444 2.08 31.65 -6.61
C PHE A 444 1.00 30.92 -5.78
N PHE A 445 1.18 30.84 -4.45
CA PHE A 445 0.25 30.13 -3.59
C PHE A 445 -1.17 30.73 -3.60
N ARG A 446 -1.30 32.07 -3.63
CA ARG A 446 -2.61 32.73 -3.70
C ARG A 446 -3.32 32.45 -5.03
N THR A 447 -2.59 32.54 -6.14
CA THR A 447 -3.14 32.26 -7.49
C THR A 447 -3.58 30.81 -7.62
N SER A 448 -2.76 29.85 -7.19
CA SER A 448 -3.12 28.43 -7.17
C SER A 448 -4.36 28.17 -6.30
N SER A 449 -4.47 28.79 -5.12
CA SER A 449 -5.64 28.65 -4.25
C SER A 449 -6.92 29.22 -4.90
N ILE A 450 -6.83 30.36 -5.60
CA ILE A 450 -7.96 30.97 -6.32
C ILE A 450 -8.39 30.12 -7.52
N LEU A 451 -7.46 29.60 -8.31
CA LEU A 451 -7.78 28.70 -9.43
C LEU A 451 -8.47 27.42 -8.95
N CYS A 452 -8.01 26.85 -7.84
CA CYS A 452 -8.65 25.69 -7.24
C CYS A 452 -10.00 26.01 -6.58
N PHE A 453 -10.22 27.23 -6.06
CA PHE A 453 -11.54 27.69 -5.60
C PHE A 453 -12.55 27.71 -6.75
N LEU A 454 -12.17 28.26 -7.91
CA LEU A 454 -13.02 28.31 -9.10
C LEU A 454 -13.36 26.90 -9.60
N LEU A 455 -12.38 25.99 -9.61
CA LEU A 455 -12.60 24.57 -9.93
C LEU A 455 -13.55 23.89 -8.92
N ASN A 456 -13.39 24.15 -7.62
CA ASN A 456 -14.24 23.62 -6.56
C ASN A 456 -15.69 24.14 -6.67
N MET A 457 -15.88 25.39 -7.07
CA MET A 457 -17.19 25.96 -7.33
C MET A 457 -17.85 25.37 -8.59
N TYR A 458 -17.05 25.13 -9.64
CA TYR A 458 -17.49 24.39 -10.82
C TYR A 458 -17.96 22.98 -10.46
N MET A 459 -17.18 22.22 -9.69
CA MET A 459 -17.52 20.87 -9.19
C MET A 459 -18.82 20.87 -8.37
N LEU A 460 -18.95 21.79 -7.40
CA LEU A 460 -20.12 21.86 -6.53
C LEU A 460 -21.40 22.15 -7.32
N ALA A 461 -21.32 23.02 -8.34
CA ALA A 461 -22.46 23.35 -9.18
C ALA A 461 -23.01 22.11 -9.92
N GLY A 462 -22.16 21.28 -10.52
CA GLY A 462 -22.60 20.05 -11.19
C GLY A 462 -23.05 18.95 -10.24
N SER A 463 -22.41 18.79 -9.08
CA SER A 463 -22.89 17.84 -8.06
C SER A 463 -24.27 18.23 -7.53
N ILE A 464 -24.51 19.51 -7.21
CA ILE A 464 -25.85 20.01 -6.82
C ILE A 464 -26.84 19.87 -7.97
N GLN A 465 -26.46 20.25 -9.20
CA GLN A 465 -27.32 20.10 -10.38
C GLN A 465 -27.71 18.64 -10.60
N GLY A 466 -26.78 17.70 -10.41
CA GLY A 466 -27.03 16.26 -10.47
C GLY A 466 -28.01 15.78 -9.41
N ILE A 467 -27.90 16.23 -8.15
CA ILE A 467 -28.89 15.91 -7.10
C ILE A 467 -30.26 16.46 -7.48
N LEU A 468 -30.33 17.73 -7.89
CA LEU A 468 -31.60 18.37 -8.27
C LEU A 468 -32.22 17.67 -9.49
N ALA A 469 -31.45 17.39 -10.54
CA ALA A 469 -31.92 16.71 -11.74
C ALA A 469 -32.39 15.27 -11.44
N ALA A 470 -31.66 14.52 -10.61
CA ALA A 470 -32.05 13.16 -10.23
C ALA A 470 -33.28 13.15 -9.28
N ARG A 471 -33.44 14.19 -8.44
CA ARG A 471 -34.61 14.37 -7.57
C ARG A 471 -35.84 14.85 -8.34
N PHE A 472 -35.70 15.79 -9.27
CA PHE A 472 -36.79 16.27 -10.12
C PHE A 472 -37.15 15.26 -11.22
N THR A 473 -36.20 14.47 -11.74
CA THR A 473 -36.53 13.36 -12.67
C THR A 473 -37.31 12.28 -11.93
N LYS A 474 -36.90 11.85 -10.72
CA LYS A 474 -37.74 10.95 -9.91
C LYS A 474 -39.04 11.60 -9.43
N GLY A 475 -39.05 12.92 -9.19
CA GLY A 475 -40.24 13.69 -8.84
C GLY A 475 -41.25 13.76 -9.98
N CYS A 476 -40.79 13.99 -11.21
CA CYS A 476 -41.61 13.97 -12.43
C CYS A 476 -41.99 12.56 -12.84
N ILE A 477 -41.13 11.55 -12.69
CA ILE A 477 -41.52 10.14 -12.89
C ILE A 477 -42.57 9.75 -11.87
N ASN A 478 -42.44 10.12 -10.59
CA ASN A 478 -43.48 9.85 -9.59
C ASN A 478 -44.73 10.69 -9.84
N SER A 479 -44.65 11.92 -10.34
CA SER A 479 -45.82 12.77 -10.65
C SER A 479 -46.53 12.31 -11.92
N VAL A 480 -45.80 11.91 -12.95
CA VAL A 480 -46.34 11.31 -14.18
C VAL A 480 -46.82 9.88 -13.92
N ALA A 481 -46.19 9.13 -13.02
CA ALA A 481 -46.72 7.87 -12.51
C ALA A 481 -47.96 8.11 -11.65
N ILE A 482 -48.08 9.20 -10.88
CA ILE A 482 -49.33 9.57 -10.20
C ILE A 482 -50.41 9.98 -11.22
N ILE A 483 -50.08 10.74 -12.27
CA ILE A 483 -51.03 11.09 -13.35
C ILE A 483 -51.42 9.85 -14.18
N THR A 484 -50.52 8.91 -14.38
CA THR A 484 -50.76 7.64 -15.10
C THR A 484 -51.51 6.65 -14.22
N VAL A 485 -51.21 6.60 -12.91
CA VAL A 485 -51.97 5.87 -11.90
C VAL A 485 -53.34 6.50 -11.73
N ASP A 486 -53.54 7.81 -11.75
CA ASP A 486 -54.87 8.43 -11.71
C ASP A 486 -55.64 8.19 -13.03
N ARG A 487 -54.94 8.03 -14.16
CA ARG A 487 -55.51 7.51 -15.42
C ARG A 487 -55.80 6.00 -15.41
N ILE A 488 -55.29 5.25 -14.42
CA ILE A 488 -55.52 3.80 -14.20
C ILE A 488 -56.44 3.53 -12.98
N ARG A 489 -56.60 4.51 -12.07
CA ARG A 489 -57.43 4.51 -10.85
C ARG A 489 -58.92 4.70 -11.16
N SER A 490 -59.29 4.67 -12.44
CA SER A 490 -60.67 4.45 -12.91
C SER A 490 -61.19 3.02 -12.67
N SER A 491 -60.57 2.25 -11.76
CA SER A 491 -61.06 0.96 -11.26
C SER A 491 -60.66 0.77 -9.78
N PRO A 492 -61.60 0.46 -8.84
CA PRO A 492 -61.31 0.42 -7.42
C PRO A 492 -61.28 -0.98 -6.78
N SER A 493 -60.25 -1.27 -5.96
CA SER A 493 -60.34 -2.22 -4.83
C SER A 493 -59.17 -2.02 -3.83
N PRO A 494 -59.42 -1.95 -2.51
CA PRO A 494 -58.37 -1.78 -1.50
C PRO A 494 -58.07 -3.06 -0.69
N VAL A 495 -56.85 -3.20 -0.17
CA VAL A 495 -56.52 -4.09 0.97
C VAL A 495 -55.59 -3.33 1.93
N THR A 496 -55.74 -3.58 3.23
CA THR A 496 -55.25 -2.71 4.31
C THR A 496 -54.04 -3.31 5.04
N VAL A 497 -53.15 -2.45 5.56
CA VAL A 497 -52.02 -2.82 6.43
C VAL A 497 -52.48 -2.91 7.89
N MET A 498 -51.96 -3.88 8.66
CA MET A 498 -51.98 -3.82 10.13
C MET A 498 -50.59 -3.99 10.73
N VAL A 499 -50.38 -3.31 11.85
CA VAL A 499 -49.19 -3.36 12.71
C VAL A 499 -49.67 -3.75 14.12
N GLY A 500 -48.89 -4.58 14.83
CA GLY A 500 -49.14 -4.91 16.23
C GLY A 500 -47.91 -4.61 17.09
N MET A 501 -48.13 -3.86 18.17
CA MET A 501 -47.19 -3.71 19.29
C MET A 501 -47.64 -4.61 20.45
N GLU A 502 -46.77 -4.91 21.40
CA GLU A 502 -47.17 -4.97 22.82
C GLU A 502 -45.99 -4.76 23.78
N ILE A 503 -46.29 -4.41 25.04
CA ILE A 503 -45.34 -3.91 26.06
C ILE A 503 -45.74 -4.40 27.46
N GLY A 504 -44.75 -4.76 28.29
CA GLY A 504 -44.78 -4.92 29.75
C GLY A 504 -43.35 -5.14 30.26
N GLY A 505 -42.89 -4.76 31.46
CA GLY A 505 -43.60 -4.36 32.68
C GLY A 505 -43.52 -5.48 33.73
N ASP A 506 -43.13 -5.28 35.00
CA ASP A 506 -42.51 -4.11 35.65
C ASP A 506 -41.80 -4.53 36.98
N ASP A 507 -41.33 -3.57 37.78
CA ASP A 507 -41.09 -3.58 39.24
C ASP A 507 -39.93 -4.37 39.93
N GLN A 508 -38.98 -3.58 40.45
CA GLN A 508 -38.53 -3.46 41.86
C GLN A 508 -38.35 -4.69 42.80
N HIS A 509 -37.16 -4.79 43.42
CA HIS A 509 -37.04 -4.48 44.88
C HIS A 509 -35.61 -4.16 45.39
N THR A 510 -35.60 -3.39 46.48
CA THR A 510 -34.53 -3.09 47.45
C THR A 510 -34.15 -4.31 48.33
N SER A 511 -33.11 -4.38 49.18
CA SER A 511 -31.84 -3.65 49.48
C SER A 511 -31.14 -4.35 50.68
N LEU A 512 -29.86 -4.06 51.00
CA LEU A 512 -29.26 -3.84 52.36
C LEU A 512 -27.80 -4.35 52.54
N LEU A 513 -27.05 -3.61 53.40
CA LEU A 513 -25.92 -4.02 54.28
C LEU A 513 -24.66 -4.70 53.67
N SER A 514 -23.43 -4.56 54.19
CA SER A 514 -22.77 -3.54 55.04
C SER A 514 -21.24 -3.77 55.04
N PRO A 515 -20.37 -2.77 55.34
CA PRO A 515 -18.92 -2.86 55.07
C PRO A 515 -18.04 -3.31 56.25
N SER A 516 -16.83 -3.79 55.95
CA SER A 516 -15.66 -3.83 56.88
C SER A 516 -14.33 -3.71 56.12
N PRO A 517 -13.20 -3.30 56.76
CA PRO A 517 -12.11 -2.59 56.05
C PRO A 517 -10.67 -3.11 56.30
N SER A 518 -9.65 -2.29 55.97
CA SER A 518 -8.23 -2.33 56.43
C SER A 518 -7.29 -3.39 55.77
N SER A 519 -5.95 -3.21 55.63
CA SER A 519 -5.01 -2.06 55.83
C SER A 519 -3.54 -2.42 55.46
N TYR A 520 -2.63 -1.42 55.39
CA TYR A 520 -1.13 -1.53 55.42
C TYR A 520 -0.44 -2.09 54.14
N LEU A 521 0.86 -1.90 53.78
CA LEU A 521 1.93 -0.86 53.88
C LEU A 521 3.02 -1.26 52.81
N SER A 522 4.17 -0.65 52.46
CA SER A 522 5.01 0.51 52.89
C SER A 522 5.90 0.99 51.69
N CYS A 523 6.97 1.77 51.92
CA CYS A 523 7.87 2.34 50.88
C CYS A 523 9.38 2.06 51.07
N GLY A 524 10.17 2.29 50.00
CA GLY A 524 11.63 2.55 50.02
C GLY A 524 12.52 1.58 49.19
N ASP A 525 13.72 1.95 48.69
CA ASP A 525 14.32 3.29 48.44
C ASP A 525 15.62 3.18 47.55
N GLN A 526 16.15 4.32 47.06
CA GLN A 526 17.52 4.60 46.54
C GLN A 526 17.99 4.10 45.14
N ALA A 527 19.13 4.64 44.67
CA ALA A 527 19.54 4.71 43.24
C ALA A 527 21.07 4.76 42.98
N ALA A 528 21.48 4.49 41.72
CA ALA A 528 22.82 4.78 41.15
C ALA A 528 22.76 4.81 39.60
N GLY A 529 23.73 5.43 38.90
CA GLY A 529 23.69 5.66 37.45
C GLY A 529 24.96 5.30 36.65
N HIS A 530 24.86 5.27 35.31
CA HIS A 530 26.00 4.98 34.41
C HIS A 530 25.87 5.59 33.00
N HIS A 531 27.01 5.82 32.33
CA HIS A 531 27.07 6.40 30.98
C HIS A 531 26.51 5.44 29.91
N GLY A 532 25.56 5.93 29.09
CA GLY A 532 24.98 5.18 27.98
C GLY A 532 25.41 5.71 26.60
N HIS A 533 26.12 4.89 25.83
CA HIS A 533 26.17 5.04 24.37
C HIS A 533 24.72 4.98 23.85
N LYS A 534 24.27 5.95 23.03
CA LYS A 534 22.89 5.96 22.50
C LYS A 534 22.66 4.76 21.56
N THR A 535 22.19 3.66 22.14
CA THR A 535 21.81 2.45 21.42
C THR A 535 20.61 2.75 20.52
N VAL A 536 20.75 2.42 19.23
CA VAL A 536 19.72 2.72 18.23
C VAL A 536 18.52 1.81 18.45
N GLU A 537 17.34 2.38 18.66
CA GLU A 537 16.11 1.60 18.88
C GLU A 537 15.82 0.65 17.72
N ARG A 538 15.79 -0.65 18.03
CA ARG A 538 15.53 -1.73 17.08
C ARG A 538 14.05 -2.08 17.08
N SER A 539 13.29 -1.49 16.16
CA SER A 539 11.82 -1.61 16.12
C SER A 539 11.27 -2.78 15.31
N GLY A 540 12.12 -3.50 14.57
CA GLY A 540 11.74 -4.56 13.65
C GLY A 540 11.09 -5.76 14.33
N ASN A 541 10.22 -6.45 13.60
CA ASN A 541 9.45 -7.59 14.08
C ASN A 541 9.44 -8.72 13.04
N ILE A 542 8.70 -9.79 13.30
CA ILE A 542 8.59 -10.93 12.37
C ILE A 542 8.07 -10.52 10.98
N TRP A 543 7.15 -9.56 10.91
CA TRP A 543 6.55 -9.09 9.66
C TRP A 543 7.49 -8.18 8.85
N THR A 544 8.25 -7.29 9.49
CA THR A 544 9.25 -6.47 8.78
C THR A 544 10.39 -7.33 8.23
N ALA A 545 10.86 -8.32 9.00
CA ALA A 545 11.84 -9.28 8.51
C ALA A 545 11.28 -10.15 7.37
N LEU A 546 10.06 -10.67 7.50
CA LEU A 546 9.38 -11.42 6.45
C LEU A 546 9.24 -10.60 5.16
N ALA A 547 8.82 -9.33 5.26
CA ALA A 547 8.66 -8.45 4.11
C ALA A 547 10.00 -8.15 3.41
N HIS A 548 11.08 -7.85 4.15
CA HIS A 548 12.39 -7.62 3.54
C HIS A 548 12.97 -8.89 2.88
N ILE A 549 12.82 -10.07 3.50
CA ILE A 549 13.26 -11.34 2.88
C ILE A 549 12.44 -11.59 1.60
N ILE A 550 11.10 -11.47 1.65
CA ILE A 550 10.24 -11.73 0.49
C ILE A 550 10.49 -10.73 -0.65
N THR A 551 10.76 -9.47 -0.34
CA THR A 551 11.20 -8.45 -1.31
C THR A 551 12.48 -8.86 -2.04
N ALA A 552 13.48 -9.32 -1.28
CA ALA A 552 14.79 -9.67 -1.84
C ALA A 552 14.79 -11.01 -2.61
N VAL A 553 13.85 -11.91 -2.26
CA VAL A 553 13.73 -13.24 -2.87
C VAL A 553 12.77 -13.21 -4.07
N ILE A 554 11.48 -12.95 -3.87
CA ILE A 554 10.45 -13.02 -4.94
C ILE A 554 10.61 -11.83 -5.89
N GLY A 555 11.59 -11.88 -6.80
CA GLY A 555 11.91 -10.85 -7.78
C GLY A 555 11.98 -11.37 -9.20
N SER A 556 12.86 -10.80 -10.03
CA SER A 556 13.05 -11.24 -11.42
C SER A 556 13.38 -12.73 -11.57
N GLY A 557 13.93 -13.35 -10.52
CA GLY A 557 14.19 -14.79 -10.47
C GLY A 557 12.94 -15.66 -10.66
N VAL A 558 11.79 -15.31 -10.06
CA VAL A 558 10.57 -16.14 -10.17
C VAL A 558 10.05 -16.24 -11.62
N LEU A 559 10.32 -15.19 -12.41
CA LEU A 559 9.90 -15.11 -13.82
C LEU A 559 10.67 -16.07 -14.73
N SER A 560 11.93 -16.42 -14.41
CA SER A 560 12.70 -17.39 -15.19
C SER A 560 12.52 -18.84 -14.76
N LEU A 561 11.92 -19.11 -13.59
CA LEU A 561 11.76 -20.48 -13.07
C LEU A 561 10.92 -21.38 -13.97
N ALA A 562 9.95 -20.85 -14.72
CA ALA A 562 9.21 -21.63 -15.71
C ALA A 562 10.13 -22.15 -16.82
N TRP A 563 11.05 -21.31 -17.31
CA TRP A 563 12.06 -21.72 -18.27
C TRP A 563 13.03 -22.75 -17.67
N SER A 564 13.54 -22.51 -16.46
CA SER A 564 14.46 -23.44 -15.79
C SER A 564 13.82 -24.81 -15.55
N MET A 565 12.56 -24.80 -15.11
CA MET A 565 11.70 -25.96 -15.00
C MET A 565 11.55 -26.69 -16.34
N SER A 566 11.35 -25.97 -17.46
CA SER A 566 11.26 -26.59 -18.78
C SER A 566 12.59 -27.22 -19.23
N ARG A 567 13.75 -26.67 -18.86
CA ARG A 567 15.06 -27.26 -19.22
C ARG A 567 15.39 -28.50 -18.39
N LEU A 568 14.96 -28.57 -17.13
CA LEU A 568 15.18 -29.70 -16.23
C LEU A 568 14.13 -30.82 -16.38
N GLY A 569 12.86 -30.46 -16.58
CA GLY A 569 11.73 -31.39 -16.67
C GLY A 569 11.04 -31.68 -15.34
N TRP A 570 9.91 -32.39 -15.41
CA TRP A 570 8.96 -32.56 -14.30
C TRP A 570 9.54 -33.17 -13.01
N ILE A 571 10.64 -33.95 -13.09
CA ILE A 571 11.31 -34.52 -11.90
C ILE A 571 12.49 -33.66 -11.44
N ALA A 572 13.43 -33.33 -12.33
CA ALA A 572 14.67 -32.65 -11.94
C ALA A 572 14.46 -31.18 -11.57
N GLY A 573 13.46 -30.51 -12.14
CA GLY A 573 13.13 -29.11 -11.87
C GLY A 573 12.73 -28.88 -10.40
N PRO A 574 11.65 -29.51 -9.90
CA PRO A 574 11.18 -29.30 -8.54
C PRO A 574 12.21 -29.76 -7.50
N LEU A 575 12.91 -30.88 -7.76
CA LEU A 575 13.97 -31.37 -6.87
C LEU A 575 15.15 -30.39 -6.79
N THR A 576 15.55 -29.76 -7.90
CA THR A 576 16.59 -28.70 -7.89
C THR A 576 16.11 -27.50 -7.08
N MET A 577 14.86 -27.06 -7.26
CA MET A 577 14.31 -25.92 -6.52
C MET A 577 14.20 -26.20 -5.02
N LEU A 578 13.78 -27.40 -4.62
CA LEU A 578 13.76 -27.85 -3.22
C LEU A 578 15.18 -27.98 -2.63
N ALA A 579 16.17 -28.42 -3.42
CA ALA A 579 17.56 -28.46 -2.99
C ALA A 579 18.13 -27.05 -2.74
N PHE A 580 17.89 -26.10 -3.66
CA PHE A 580 18.31 -24.70 -3.50
C PHE A 580 17.57 -23.99 -2.35
N SER A 581 16.29 -24.28 -2.14
CA SER A 581 15.52 -23.89 -0.94
C SER A 581 16.18 -24.41 0.35
N SER A 582 16.62 -25.67 0.35
CA SER A 582 17.25 -26.31 1.52
C SER A 582 18.66 -25.75 1.81
N VAL A 583 19.46 -25.48 0.77
CA VAL A 583 20.75 -24.77 0.87
C VAL A 583 20.55 -23.38 1.49
N THR A 584 19.53 -22.66 1.04
CA THR A 584 19.22 -21.31 1.52
C THR A 584 18.76 -21.30 2.97
N LEU A 585 17.88 -22.24 3.36
CA LEU A 585 17.47 -22.39 4.76
C LEU A 585 18.65 -22.80 5.66
N THR A 586 19.57 -23.63 5.15
CA THR A 586 20.82 -23.96 5.84
C THR A 586 21.68 -22.70 6.04
N SER A 587 21.88 -21.89 4.99
CA SER A 587 22.57 -20.59 5.05
C SER A 587 21.99 -19.68 6.14
N ALA A 588 20.67 -19.51 6.16
CA ALA A 588 19.94 -18.72 7.17
C ALA A 588 20.15 -19.24 8.61
N VAL A 589 20.20 -20.56 8.80
CA VAL A 589 20.46 -21.17 10.12
C VAL A 589 21.93 -21.01 10.55
N LEU A 590 22.89 -21.06 9.63
CA LEU A 590 24.30 -20.77 9.92
C LEU A 590 24.50 -19.29 10.29
N LEU A 591 23.92 -18.36 9.54
CA LEU A 591 24.00 -16.92 9.79
C LEU A 591 23.29 -16.52 11.11
N CYS A 592 22.16 -17.16 11.46
CA CYS A 592 21.53 -17.07 12.78
C CYS A 592 22.47 -17.42 13.97
N ASN A 593 23.61 -18.08 13.72
CA ASN A 593 24.62 -18.38 14.74
C ASN A 593 25.84 -17.43 14.70
N CYS A 594 25.92 -16.54 13.72
CA CYS A 594 27.03 -15.60 13.49
C CYS A 594 26.67 -14.13 13.79
N TYR A 595 25.40 -13.83 14.10
CA TYR A 595 24.95 -12.47 14.49
C TYR A 595 25.58 -11.94 15.78
N ILE A 596 26.02 -12.83 16.68
CA ILE A 596 26.76 -12.44 17.90
C ILE A 596 28.08 -13.21 17.91
N SER A 597 29.17 -12.47 18.04
CA SER A 597 30.55 -12.98 18.14
C SER A 597 31.20 -12.48 19.42
N ALA A 598 31.93 -13.36 20.11
CA ALA A 598 32.79 -12.94 21.21
C ALA A 598 34.02 -12.19 20.67
N ASP A 599 34.41 -11.12 21.36
CA ASP A 599 35.62 -10.35 21.18
C ASP A 599 36.47 -10.51 22.45
N LEU A 600 37.76 -10.84 22.33
CA LEU A 600 38.60 -11.15 23.50
C LEU A 600 38.74 -9.94 24.43
N ASP A 601 38.77 -8.74 23.87
CA ASP A 601 39.02 -7.49 24.62
C ASP A 601 37.73 -6.80 25.08
N ASN A 602 36.57 -7.08 24.45
CA ASN A 602 35.31 -6.32 24.64
C ASN A 602 34.05 -7.17 24.93
N GLY A 603 34.15 -8.50 24.98
CA GLY A 603 33.01 -9.38 25.27
C GLY A 603 32.08 -9.62 24.07
N LEU A 604 30.76 -9.74 24.31
CA LEU A 604 29.80 -10.16 23.28
C LEU A 604 29.39 -9.01 22.35
N HIS A 605 29.88 -9.03 21.11
CA HIS A 605 29.58 -8.02 20.08
C HIS A 605 28.54 -8.51 19.06
N ARG A 606 27.66 -7.60 18.59
CA ARG A 606 26.67 -7.84 17.52
C ARG A 606 27.26 -7.54 16.14
N ASN A 607 26.95 -8.36 15.15
CA ASN A 607 27.39 -8.20 13.77
C ASN A 607 26.24 -7.65 12.93
N GLY A 608 26.16 -6.32 12.84
CA GLY A 608 25.09 -5.60 12.14
C GLY A 608 25.15 -5.64 10.61
N SER A 609 26.23 -6.19 10.04
CA SER A 609 26.32 -6.47 8.61
C SER A 609 27.03 -7.80 8.32
N TYR A 610 26.78 -8.35 7.14
CA TYR A 610 27.46 -9.52 6.59
C TYR A 610 28.97 -9.30 6.48
N LEU A 611 29.39 -8.10 6.06
CA LEU A 611 30.81 -7.78 5.91
C LEU A 611 31.51 -7.67 7.27
N ASP A 612 30.85 -7.14 8.30
CA ASP A 612 31.39 -7.05 9.65
C ASP A 612 31.52 -8.43 10.31
N ALA A 613 30.53 -9.31 10.10
CA ALA A 613 30.62 -10.71 10.55
C ALA A 613 31.85 -11.40 9.93
N VAL A 614 32.04 -11.30 8.62
CA VAL A 614 33.23 -11.89 7.95
C VAL A 614 34.52 -11.21 8.44
N ARG A 615 34.52 -9.89 8.68
CA ARG A 615 35.70 -9.14 9.15
C ARG A 615 36.14 -9.51 10.56
N ARG A 616 35.19 -9.80 11.45
CA ARG A 616 35.43 -10.19 12.84
C ARG A 616 35.75 -11.68 12.96
N ILE A 617 34.93 -12.53 12.35
CA ILE A 617 35.05 -14.00 12.49
C ILE A 617 36.15 -14.59 11.61
N LEU A 618 36.32 -14.09 10.37
CA LEU A 618 37.29 -14.62 9.39
C LEU A 618 38.44 -13.64 9.07
N GLY A 619 38.49 -12.50 9.74
CA GLY A 619 39.59 -11.53 9.64
C GLY A 619 39.61 -10.66 8.38
N LYS A 620 40.53 -9.68 8.39
CA LYS A 620 40.62 -8.60 7.39
C LYS A 620 40.83 -9.09 5.94
N LYS A 621 41.59 -10.18 5.73
CA LYS A 621 41.83 -10.76 4.39
C LYS A 621 40.53 -11.32 3.78
N SER A 622 39.80 -12.11 4.57
CA SER A 622 38.53 -12.74 4.16
C SER A 622 37.46 -11.69 3.85
N ALA A 623 37.37 -10.63 4.67
CA ALA A 623 36.45 -9.52 4.44
C ALA A 623 36.78 -8.70 3.19
N TRP A 624 38.06 -8.56 2.82
CA TRP A 624 38.44 -7.89 1.57
C TRP A 624 37.96 -8.67 0.34
N VAL A 625 38.17 -10.00 0.33
CA VAL A 625 37.65 -10.89 -0.74
C VAL A 625 36.11 -10.88 -0.76
N CYS A 626 35.47 -10.99 0.41
CA CYS A 626 34.03 -10.90 0.53
C CYS A 626 33.49 -9.59 -0.04
N GLY A 627 34.08 -8.45 0.33
CA GLY A 627 33.69 -7.12 -0.14
C GLY A 627 33.73 -6.95 -1.66
N ILE A 628 34.67 -7.61 -2.35
CA ILE A 628 34.71 -7.64 -3.82
C ILE A 628 33.48 -8.39 -4.37
N ILE A 629 33.20 -9.59 -3.84
CA ILE A 629 32.08 -10.44 -4.29
C ILE A 629 30.72 -9.78 -3.99
N VAL A 630 30.58 -9.13 -2.82
CA VAL A 630 29.41 -8.33 -2.43
C VAL A 630 29.17 -7.17 -3.40
N ARG A 631 30.21 -6.42 -3.78
CA ARG A 631 30.11 -5.33 -4.77
C ARG A 631 29.68 -5.84 -6.15
N ILE A 632 30.23 -6.98 -6.59
CA ILE A 632 29.81 -7.65 -7.83
C ILE A 632 28.35 -8.10 -7.75
N ASN A 633 27.87 -8.56 -6.59
CA ASN A 633 26.45 -8.89 -6.39
C ASN A 633 25.55 -7.67 -6.60
N PHE A 634 25.84 -6.54 -5.97
CA PHE A 634 24.99 -5.37 -6.12
C PHE A 634 25.01 -4.83 -7.57
N ILE A 635 26.16 -4.85 -8.25
CA ILE A 635 26.27 -4.49 -9.69
C ILE A 635 25.41 -5.40 -10.58
N LYS A 636 25.54 -6.72 -10.48
CA LYS A 636 24.82 -7.67 -11.36
C LYS A 636 23.29 -7.59 -11.16
N VAL A 637 22.81 -7.32 -9.94
CA VAL A 637 21.36 -7.22 -9.64
C VAL A 637 20.78 -6.00 -10.34
N GLY A 638 21.48 -4.85 -10.31
CA GLY A 638 21.09 -3.67 -11.08
C GLY A 638 20.99 -3.93 -12.58
N ILE A 639 21.93 -4.70 -13.16
CA ILE A 639 21.89 -5.11 -14.57
C ILE A 639 20.66 -6.00 -14.84
N VAL A 640 20.46 -7.07 -14.06
CA VAL A 640 19.32 -7.99 -14.22
C VAL A 640 17.98 -7.25 -14.10
N TYR A 641 17.84 -6.36 -13.12
CA TYR A 641 16.58 -5.63 -12.90
C TYR A 641 16.30 -4.64 -14.03
N THR A 642 17.35 -4.03 -14.62
CA THR A 642 17.23 -3.19 -15.82
C THR A 642 16.74 -4.00 -17.03
N ILE A 643 17.34 -5.17 -17.28
CA ILE A 643 16.91 -6.08 -18.37
C ILE A 643 15.45 -6.52 -18.14
N THR A 644 15.13 -7.02 -16.95
CA THR A 644 13.79 -7.57 -16.64
C THR A 644 12.70 -6.51 -16.76
N SER A 645 12.95 -5.31 -16.23
CA SER A 645 12.01 -4.18 -16.33
C SER A 645 11.83 -3.76 -17.78
N SER A 646 12.91 -3.70 -18.57
CA SER A 646 12.82 -3.37 -20.00
C SER A 646 12.02 -4.39 -20.82
N ILE A 647 12.11 -5.68 -20.46
CA ILE A 647 11.33 -6.75 -21.06
C ILE A 647 9.85 -6.61 -20.68
N SER A 648 9.56 -6.18 -19.46
CA SER A 648 8.20 -6.01 -18.94
C SER A 648 7.51 -4.78 -19.55
N MET A 649 8.21 -3.65 -19.64
CA MET A 649 7.75 -2.47 -20.39
C MET A 649 7.52 -2.78 -21.88
N ARG A 650 8.43 -3.54 -22.51
CA ARG A 650 8.25 -4.03 -23.89
C ARG A 650 7.08 -5.00 -24.01
N ALA A 651 6.81 -5.82 -22.99
CA ALA A 651 5.67 -6.73 -22.98
C ALA A 651 4.35 -5.95 -23.01
N ILE A 652 4.23 -4.90 -22.19
CA ILE A 652 3.10 -3.96 -22.22
C ILE A 652 2.92 -3.38 -23.63
N GLN A 653 3.97 -2.81 -24.24
CA GLN A 653 3.84 -2.24 -25.58
C GLN A 653 3.42 -3.28 -26.64
N ARG A 654 3.98 -4.50 -26.56
CA ARG A 654 3.70 -5.59 -27.51
C ARG A 654 2.29 -6.18 -27.35
N SER A 655 1.81 -6.26 -26.10
CA SER A 655 0.47 -6.66 -25.72
C SER A 655 -0.58 -5.70 -26.31
N ASN A 656 -0.46 -4.40 -26.03
CA ASN A 656 -1.31 -3.37 -26.63
C ASN A 656 -1.28 -3.38 -28.16
N CYS A 657 -0.10 -3.53 -28.77
CA CYS A 657 0.02 -3.61 -30.24
C CYS A 657 -0.73 -4.80 -30.83
N TYR A 658 -0.65 -5.99 -30.22
CA TYR A 658 -1.40 -7.15 -30.70
C TYR A 658 -2.91 -7.06 -30.49
N HIS A 659 -3.36 -6.24 -29.53
CA HIS A 659 -4.76 -5.89 -29.39
C HIS A 659 -5.21 -4.86 -30.46
N SER A 660 -4.42 -3.82 -30.73
CA SER A 660 -4.78 -2.75 -31.66
C SER A 660 -4.61 -3.11 -33.15
N GLU A 661 -3.63 -3.93 -33.50
CA GLU A 661 -3.30 -4.33 -34.88
C GLU A 661 -3.64 -5.81 -35.18
N GLY A 662 -4.09 -6.56 -34.16
CA GLY A 662 -4.39 -7.99 -34.25
C GLY A 662 -3.17 -8.90 -34.12
N HIS A 663 -3.38 -10.17 -33.76
CA HIS A 663 -2.29 -11.12 -33.47
C HIS A 663 -1.35 -11.44 -34.65
N THR A 664 -1.74 -11.10 -35.89
CA THR A 664 -0.92 -11.24 -37.10
C THR A 664 0.04 -10.07 -37.34
N ALA A 665 -0.06 -8.98 -36.57
CA ALA A 665 0.71 -7.77 -36.76
C ALA A 665 2.21 -7.91 -36.48
N ALA A 666 3.00 -6.99 -37.05
CA ALA A 666 4.45 -6.98 -36.96
C ALA A 666 5.00 -6.35 -35.66
N CYS A 667 4.31 -6.55 -34.53
CA CYS A 667 4.59 -5.97 -33.20
C CYS A 667 5.97 -6.36 -32.63
N LYS A 668 7.03 -5.72 -33.13
CA LYS A 668 8.44 -5.93 -32.80
C LYS A 668 9.05 -4.63 -32.26
N TYR A 669 9.43 -4.64 -30.99
CA TYR A 669 10.00 -3.48 -30.30
C TYR A 669 11.35 -3.80 -29.66
N GLY A 670 12.27 -2.84 -29.70
CA GLY A 670 13.59 -2.93 -29.06
C GLY A 670 13.51 -2.71 -27.55
N THR A 671 14.32 -3.43 -26.77
CA THR A 671 14.44 -3.24 -25.32
C THR A 671 15.30 -2.03 -24.93
N THR A 672 16.16 -1.54 -25.83
CA THR A 672 17.15 -0.48 -25.57
C THR A 672 16.55 0.80 -25.01
N CYS A 673 15.44 1.28 -25.59
CA CYS A 673 14.74 2.47 -25.09
C CYS A 673 14.21 2.25 -23.66
N TYR A 674 13.63 1.08 -23.39
CA TYR A 674 13.10 0.74 -22.07
C TYR A 674 14.19 0.53 -21.00
N MET A 675 15.38 0.07 -21.39
CA MET A 675 16.54 0.06 -20.49
C MET A 675 16.98 1.49 -20.12
N LEU A 676 17.01 2.41 -21.09
CA LEU A 676 17.29 3.83 -20.82
C LEU A 676 16.22 4.48 -19.93
N ILE A 677 14.94 4.18 -20.16
CA ILE A 677 13.82 4.67 -19.31
C ILE A 677 13.99 4.17 -17.86
N PHE A 678 14.24 2.87 -17.65
CA PHE A 678 14.50 2.35 -16.31
C PHE A 678 15.77 2.95 -15.69
N GLY A 679 16.83 3.15 -16.47
CA GLY A 679 18.06 3.83 -16.05
C GLY A 679 17.80 5.26 -15.58
N ILE A 680 17.03 6.06 -16.33
CA ILE A 680 16.65 7.43 -15.96
C ILE A 680 15.85 7.44 -14.64
N ILE A 681 14.90 6.51 -14.48
CA ILE A 681 14.16 6.34 -13.22
C ILE A 681 15.13 6.02 -12.07
N GLN A 682 16.08 5.11 -12.26
CA GLN A 682 17.04 4.77 -11.21
C GLN A 682 18.05 5.89 -10.91
N VAL A 683 18.43 6.75 -11.87
CA VAL A 683 19.25 7.94 -11.59
C VAL A 683 18.55 8.86 -10.57
N ILE A 684 17.23 8.97 -10.64
CA ILE A 684 16.42 9.76 -9.71
C ILE A 684 16.23 9.00 -8.38
N VAL A 685 15.77 7.75 -8.43
CA VAL A 685 15.39 6.98 -7.22
C VAL A 685 16.62 6.59 -6.39
N SER A 686 17.80 6.36 -6.99
CA SER A 686 19.04 6.06 -6.26
C SER A 686 19.54 7.19 -5.36
N GLN A 687 18.99 8.40 -5.43
CA GLN A 687 19.38 9.51 -4.55
C GLN A 687 18.73 9.44 -3.15
N ILE A 688 17.88 8.45 -2.86
CA ILE A 688 17.34 8.21 -1.51
C ILE A 688 18.50 8.00 -0.51
N PRO A 689 18.54 8.66 0.67
CA PRO A 689 19.77 8.74 1.47
C PRO A 689 20.40 7.41 1.92
N ASP A 690 19.57 6.47 2.41
CA ASP A 690 20.01 5.26 3.11
C ASP A 690 18.95 4.14 3.08
N PHE A 691 19.31 2.95 3.58
CA PHE A 691 18.46 1.74 3.59
C PHE A 691 17.21 1.84 4.49
N ARG A 692 17.26 2.57 5.62
CA ARG A 692 16.03 2.85 6.40
C ARG A 692 15.16 3.86 5.66
N ASN A 693 15.77 4.70 4.82
CA ASN A 693 15.03 5.52 3.89
C ASN A 693 14.50 4.78 2.65
N THR A 694 14.89 3.51 2.40
CA THR A 694 14.20 2.59 1.47
C THR A 694 13.32 1.55 2.17
N GLU A 695 13.09 1.68 3.49
CA GLU A 695 12.17 0.82 4.25
C GLU A 695 10.81 0.75 3.51
N TRP A 696 10.20 1.92 3.25
CA TRP A 696 8.95 2.14 2.50
C TRP A 696 8.88 1.55 1.09
N LEU A 697 10.01 1.16 0.52
CA LEU A 697 10.06 0.70 -0.86
C LEU A 697 9.96 -0.83 -0.92
N SER A 698 10.12 -1.50 0.24
CA SER A 698 10.12 -2.96 0.40
C SER A 698 8.72 -3.62 0.42
N VAL A 699 7.78 -3.28 1.30
CA VAL A 699 6.41 -3.83 1.27
C VAL A 699 5.66 -3.48 -0.01
N VAL A 700 5.94 -2.34 -0.67
CA VAL A 700 5.42 -2.05 -2.03
C VAL A 700 5.97 -3.07 -3.02
N ALA A 701 7.29 -3.25 -3.02
CA ALA A 701 7.96 -4.28 -3.79
C ALA A 701 7.39 -5.69 -3.53
N ALA A 702 7.14 -6.07 -2.27
CA ALA A 702 6.57 -7.36 -1.88
C ALA A 702 5.09 -7.53 -2.28
N VAL A 703 4.26 -6.48 -2.14
CA VAL A 703 2.85 -6.50 -2.59
C VAL A 703 2.81 -6.63 -4.12
N MET A 704 3.62 -5.87 -4.85
CA MET A 704 3.76 -6.00 -6.30
C MET A 704 4.28 -7.39 -6.71
N SER A 705 5.22 -7.98 -5.96
CA SER A 705 5.80 -9.28 -6.30
C SER A 705 4.89 -10.46 -6.03
N PHE A 706 4.11 -10.42 -4.96
CA PHE A 706 2.97 -11.33 -4.80
C PHE A 706 1.96 -11.13 -5.94
N THR A 707 1.59 -9.89 -6.26
CA THR A 707 0.57 -9.59 -7.28
C THR A 707 0.91 -10.22 -8.63
N TYR A 708 2.11 -9.98 -9.18
CA TYR A 708 2.46 -10.58 -10.47
C TYR A 708 2.73 -12.09 -10.41
N SER A 709 3.16 -12.63 -9.26
CA SER A 709 3.37 -14.07 -9.08
C SER A 709 2.04 -14.84 -8.98
N ILE A 710 1.04 -14.24 -8.34
CA ILE A 710 -0.34 -14.75 -8.31
C ILE A 710 -0.93 -14.71 -9.72
N ILE A 711 -0.84 -13.58 -10.44
CA ILE A 711 -1.36 -13.45 -11.81
C ILE A 711 -0.67 -14.46 -12.75
N GLY A 712 0.66 -14.55 -12.72
CA GLY A 712 1.40 -15.51 -13.56
C GLY A 712 1.08 -16.98 -13.24
N SER A 713 0.79 -17.30 -11.99
CA SER A 713 0.32 -18.64 -11.59
C SER A 713 -1.13 -18.90 -12.06
N ALA A 714 -2.02 -17.91 -11.89
CA ALA A 714 -3.42 -18.01 -12.27
C ALA A 714 -3.62 -18.14 -13.78
N LEU A 715 -2.90 -17.34 -14.59
CA LEU A 715 -2.87 -17.46 -16.05
C LEU A 715 -2.28 -18.82 -16.50
N GLY A 716 -1.28 -19.34 -15.78
CA GLY A 716 -0.72 -20.67 -16.02
C GLY A 716 -1.76 -21.77 -15.82
N LEU A 717 -2.50 -21.71 -14.71
CA LEU A 717 -3.59 -22.63 -14.42
C LEU A 717 -4.76 -22.49 -15.40
N ALA A 718 -5.16 -21.26 -15.75
CA ALA A 718 -6.22 -21.00 -16.72
C ALA A 718 -5.90 -21.62 -18.10
N ASN A 719 -4.67 -21.42 -18.59
CA ASN A 719 -4.22 -22.00 -19.85
C ASN A 719 -4.21 -23.54 -19.84
N VAL A 720 -3.90 -24.18 -18.70
CA VAL A 720 -3.99 -25.65 -18.54
C VAL A 720 -5.43 -26.13 -18.53
N ILE A 721 -6.35 -25.41 -17.87
CA ILE A 721 -7.79 -25.73 -17.81
C ILE A 721 -8.43 -25.61 -19.20
N GLU A 722 -8.13 -24.52 -19.92
CA GLU A 722 -8.65 -24.24 -21.27
C GLU A 722 -8.19 -25.28 -22.29
N ASN A 723 -6.88 -25.53 -22.38
CA ASN A 723 -6.33 -26.55 -23.28
C ASN A 723 -6.65 -27.99 -22.84
N ARG A 724 -7.09 -28.19 -21.59
CA ARG A 724 -7.29 -29.49 -20.93
C ARG A 724 -6.04 -30.40 -20.96
N GLU A 725 -4.87 -29.80 -21.07
CA GLU A 725 -3.57 -30.48 -21.27
C GLU A 725 -2.52 -29.93 -20.30
N ILE A 726 -1.83 -30.83 -19.59
CA ILE A 726 -0.61 -30.52 -18.83
C ILE A 726 0.59 -30.77 -19.74
N LYS A 727 1.16 -29.69 -20.31
CA LYS A 727 2.25 -29.78 -21.28
C LYS A 727 3.60 -30.09 -20.61
N GLY A 728 4.59 -30.42 -21.44
CA GLY A 728 5.97 -30.67 -21.02
C GLY A 728 6.28 -32.14 -20.72
N SER A 729 7.57 -32.47 -20.65
CA SER A 729 8.08 -33.83 -20.43
C SER A 729 8.83 -34.00 -19.10
N ILE A 730 8.95 -35.25 -18.64
CA ILE A 730 9.76 -35.68 -17.49
C ILE A 730 11.23 -35.26 -17.64
N LYS A 731 11.77 -35.26 -18.88
CA LYS A 731 13.17 -34.94 -19.20
C LYS A 731 13.40 -33.49 -19.62
N GLY A 732 12.36 -32.64 -19.59
CA GLY A 732 12.43 -31.26 -20.06
C GLY A 732 12.37 -31.14 -21.59
N VAL A 733 12.67 -29.95 -22.11
CA VAL A 733 12.75 -29.67 -23.56
C VAL A 733 13.84 -30.55 -24.21
N PRO A 734 13.57 -31.25 -25.32
CA PRO A 734 14.59 -31.98 -26.08
C PRO A 734 15.52 -31.02 -26.83
N THR A 735 16.74 -31.47 -27.14
CA THR A 735 17.72 -30.72 -27.94
C THR A 735 18.41 -31.63 -28.95
N PRO A 736 18.85 -31.13 -30.12
CA PRO A 736 19.46 -31.96 -31.17
C PRO A 736 20.68 -32.78 -30.73
N THR A 737 21.43 -32.31 -29.73
CA THR A 737 22.56 -33.05 -29.14
C THR A 737 22.47 -33.11 -27.61
N ALA A 738 23.05 -34.16 -27.04
CA ALA A 738 23.21 -34.28 -25.58
C ALA A 738 24.06 -33.13 -25.00
N ALA A 739 25.06 -32.66 -25.74
CA ALA A 739 25.88 -31.52 -25.35
C ALA A 739 25.02 -30.25 -25.17
N GLN A 740 24.14 -29.92 -26.12
CA GLN A 740 23.21 -28.78 -25.98
C GLN A 740 22.28 -28.92 -24.77
N LYS A 741 21.82 -30.14 -24.45
CA LYS A 741 21.01 -30.41 -23.25
C LYS A 741 21.77 -30.05 -21.98
N VAL A 742 23.02 -30.52 -21.87
CA VAL A 742 23.91 -30.27 -20.72
C VAL A 742 24.13 -28.77 -20.52
N TRP A 743 24.42 -28.01 -21.59
CA TRP A 743 24.61 -26.55 -21.48
C TRP A 743 23.32 -25.81 -21.11
N SER A 744 22.16 -26.22 -21.63
CA SER A 744 20.87 -25.62 -21.29
C SER A 744 20.42 -25.94 -19.85
N VAL A 745 20.73 -27.14 -19.35
CA VAL A 745 20.50 -27.53 -17.94
C VAL A 745 21.43 -26.78 -17.00
N SER A 746 22.71 -26.65 -17.35
CA SER A 746 23.70 -25.85 -16.62
C SER A 746 23.22 -24.41 -16.42
N GLN A 747 22.80 -23.73 -17.50
CA GLN A 747 22.27 -22.37 -17.42
C GLN A 747 21.03 -22.29 -16.51
N ALA A 748 20.10 -23.25 -16.64
CA ALA A 748 18.88 -23.31 -15.82
C ALA A 748 19.15 -23.48 -14.31
N ILE A 749 20.23 -24.18 -13.92
CA ILE A 749 20.68 -24.25 -12.53
C ILE A 749 21.18 -22.89 -12.05
N GLY A 750 21.85 -22.12 -12.92
CA GLY A 750 22.23 -20.73 -12.65
C GLY A 750 21.01 -19.83 -12.43
N ASP A 751 19.97 -19.98 -13.26
CA ASP A 751 18.73 -19.21 -13.13
C ASP A 751 18.02 -19.51 -11.79
N ILE A 752 17.96 -20.78 -11.38
CA ILE A 752 17.44 -21.17 -10.05
C ILE A 752 18.33 -20.60 -8.94
N ALA A 753 19.66 -20.62 -9.10
CA ALA A 753 20.61 -20.02 -8.15
C ALA A 753 20.41 -18.51 -7.98
N PHE A 754 19.89 -17.80 -8.99
CA PHE A 754 19.55 -16.38 -8.88
C PHE A 754 18.28 -16.14 -8.05
N ALA A 755 17.32 -17.07 -8.05
CA ALA A 755 16.04 -16.89 -7.37
C ALA A 755 16.10 -17.04 -5.84
N PHE A 756 17.14 -17.68 -5.29
CA PHE A 756 17.22 -18.04 -3.87
C PHE A 756 18.11 -17.20 -2.89
N PRO A 757 18.93 -16.19 -3.26
CA PRO A 757 19.93 -15.62 -2.36
C PRO A 757 19.46 -14.37 -1.56
N PHE A 758 19.05 -14.53 -0.30
CA PHE A 758 18.88 -13.40 0.65
C PHE A 758 19.98 -13.28 1.73
N SER A 759 20.98 -14.16 1.71
CA SER A 759 22.06 -14.21 2.72
C SER A 759 22.80 -12.88 2.93
N LEU A 760 22.89 -12.02 1.90
CA LEU A 760 23.62 -10.73 1.94
C LEU A 760 22.96 -9.60 2.73
N ILE A 761 21.68 -9.73 3.04
CA ILE A 761 20.94 -8.76 3.85
C ILE A 761 20.43 -9.42 5.14
N PHE A 762 20.90 -10.64 5.44
CA PHE A 762 20.38 -11.45 6.51
C PHE A 762 20.69 -10.86 7.89
N LEU A 763 21.94 -10.46 8.11
CA LEU A 763 22.38 -9.92 9.39
C LEU A 763 21.92 -8.46 9.56
N GLU A 764 21.85 -7.73 8.45
CA GLU A 764 21.30 -6.39 8.32
C GLU A 764 19.82 -6.35 8.71
N ILE A 765 19.00 -7.28 8.21
CA ILE A 765 17.60 -7.46 8.64
C ILE A 765 17.54 -7.89 10.11
N MET A 766 18.37 -8.85 10.51
CA MET A 766 18.38 -9.40 11.88
C MET A 766 18.73 -8.33 12.94
N ASP A 767 19.60 -7.38 12.61
CA ASP A 767 19.95 -6.26 13.49
C ASP A 767 18.83 -5.21 13.64
N THR A 768 17.82 -5.21 12.75
CA THR A 768 16.64 -4.34 12.95
C THR A 768 15.70 -4.82 14.06
N LEU A 769 15.80 -6.08 14.49
CA LEU A 769 14.78 -6.76 15.29
C LEU A 769 14.75 -6.34 16.77
N LYS A 770 13.54 -6.29 17.35
CA LYS A 770 13.34 -6.19 18.81
C LYS A 770 14.09 -7.30 19.55
N SER A 771 14.59 -7.00 20.74
CA SER A 771 15.37 -7.91 21.58
C SER A 771 14.54 -8.99 22.28
N ASN A 772 13.26 -8.71 22.54
CA ASN A 772 12.32 -9.63 23.17
C ASN A 772 11.16 -9.93 22.18
N PRO A 773 10.92 -11.21 21.80
CA PRO A 773 11.78 -12.37 22.02
C PRO A 773 13.11 -12.27 21.21
N PRO A 774 14.15 -13.05 21.58
CA PRO A 774 15.48 -12.94 20.98
C PRO A 774 15.49 -12.93 19.45
N GLU A 775 16.38 -12.13 18.87
CA GLU A 775 16.46 -11.85 17.44
C GLU A 775 16.58 -13.14 16.64
N LYS A 776 17.36 -14.10 17.16
CA LYS A 776 17.57 -15.43 16.57
C LYS A 776 16.28 -16.27 16.49
N VAL A 777 15.36 -16.12 17.44
CA VAL A 777 14.05 -16.80 17.42
C VAL A 777 13.15 -16.14 16.38
N THR A 778 13.07 -14.81 16.41
CA THR A 778 12.27 -14.01 15.47
C THR A 778 12.75 -14.18 14.02
N MET A 779 14.05 -14.09 13.78
CA MET A 779 14.67 -14.25 12.46
C MET A 779 14.59 -15.69 11.96
N LYS A 780 14.74 -16.72 12.82
CA LYS A 780 14.52 -18.11 12.40
C LYS A 780 13.08 -18.35 11.98
N LYS A 781 12.08 -17.83 12.73
CA LYS A 781 10.67 -17.90 12.34
C LYS A 781 10.40 -17.17 11.02
N ALA A 782 10.88 -15.94 10.88
CA ALA A 782 10.75 -15.16 9.65
C ALA A 782 11.39 -15.87 8.45
N SER A 783 12.59 -16.44 8.60
CA SER A 783 13.34 -17.12 7.54
C SER A 783 12.68 -18.42 7.09
N VAL A 784 12.19 -19.25 8.03
CA VAL A 784 11.41 -20.46 7.69
C VAL A 784 10.14 -20.08 6.94
N THR A 785 9.38 -19.11 7.47
CA THR A 785 8.13 -18.64 6.84
C THR A 785 8.39 -18.09 5.44
N ALA A 786 9.41 -17.24 5.28
CA ALA A 786 9.78 -16.65 4.00
C ALA A 786 10.18 -17.72 2.98
N VAL A 787 11.08 -18.65 3.34
CA VAL A 787 11.53 -19.72 2.43
C VAL A 787 10.38 -20.65 2.04
N CYS A 788 9.48 -21.00 2.96
CA CYS A 788 8.28 -21.78 2.61
C CYS A 788 7.36 -21.04 1.63
N VAL A 789 7.08 -19.75 1.89
CA VAL A 789 6.24 -18.92 1.02
C VAL A 789 6.87 -18.71 -0.36
N THR A 790 8.18 -18.40 -0.42
CA THR A 790 8.88 -18.17 -1.69
C THR A 790 8.93 -19.47 -2.50
N THR A 791 9.32 -20.59 -1.88
CA THR A 791 9.37 -21.89 -2.56
C THR A 791 7.99 -22.36 -3.04
N PHE A 792 6.90 -22.05 -2.33
CA PHE A 792 5.54 -22.29 -2.83
C PHE A 792 5.26 -21.48 -4.11
N PHE A 793 5.43 -20.15 -4.10
CA PHE A 793 5.20 -19.32 -5.28
C PHE A 793 6.13 -19.69 -6.45
N TYR A 794 7.34 -20.15 -6.15
CA TYR A 794 8.32 -20.61 -7.11
C TYR A 794 7.89 -21.89 -7.81
N LEU A 795 7.42 -22.88 -7.05
CA LEU A 795 6.87 -24.11 -7.60
C LEU A 795 5.57 -23.86 -8.38
N CYS A 796 4.73 -22.90 -7.95
CA CYS A 796 3.54 -22.49 -8.70
C CYS A 796 3.91 -21.83 -10.03
N CYS A 797 4.72 -20.76 -10.03
CA CYS A 797 5.12 -20.06 -11.26
C CYS A 797 5.92 -20.97 -12.20
N GLY A 798 6.86 -21.75 -11.66
CA GLY A 798 7.67 -22.69 -12.43
C GLY A 798 6.85 -23.85 -13.01
N GLY A 799 6.04 -24.50 -12.18
CA GLY A 799 5.22 -25.65 -12.55
C GLY A 799 4.06 -25.28 -13.47
N LEU A 800 3.22 -24.32 -13.10
CA LEU A 800 2.06 -23.92 -13.91
C LEU A 800 2.50 -23.25 -15.22
N GLY A 801 3.61 -22.50 -15.21
CA GLY A 801 4.24 -21.99 -16.44
C GLY A 801 4.70 -23.11 -17.38
N TYR A 802 5.34 -24.16 -16.85
CA TYR A 802 5.75 -25.31 -17.66
C TYR A 802 4.57 -26.17 -18.13
N ALA A 803 3.52 -26.33 -17.32
CA ALA A 803 2.28 -27.00 -17.71
C ALA A 803 1.51 -26.24 -18.81
N ALA A 804 1.51 -24.90 -18.79
CA ALA A 804 0.89 -24.09 -19.83
C ALA A 804 1.66 -24.18 -21.17
N PHE A 805 2.99 -24.09 -21.14
CA PHE A 805 3.80 -23.85 -22.35
C PHE A 805 4.72 -24.99 -22.81
N GLY A 806 5.03 -25.97 -21.94
CA GLY A 806 5.86 -27.13 -22.27
C GLY A 806 7.20 -26.76 -22.91
N ASN A 807 7.42 -27.24 -24.14
CA ASN A 807 8.65 -26.95 -24.90
C ASN A 807 8.80 -25.46 -25.29
N SER A 808 7.70 -24.73 -25.39
CA SER A 808 7.64 -23.32 -25.79
C SER A 808 7.74 -22.34 -24.61
N THR A 809 8.06 -22.83 -23.40
CA THR A 809 8.08 -22.00 -22.18
C THR A 809 9.02 -20.79 -22.32
N PRO A 810 8.51 -19.55 -22.13
CA PRO A 810 9.25 -18.31 -22.35
C PRO A 810 10.38 -18.13 -21.34
N GLY A 811 11.33 -17.24 -21.65
CA GLY A 811 12.38 -16.85 -20.69
C GLY A 811 11.83 -16.11 -19.47
N ASN A 812 10.82 -15.25 -19.66
CA ASN A 812 10.03 -14.62 -18.59
C ASN A 812 8.60 -15.17 -18.70
N LEU A 813 8.10 -15.79 -17.62
CA LEU A 813 6.76 -16.38 -17.51
C LEU A 813 5.65 -15.48 -18.11
N LEU A 814 5.63 -14.19 -17.74
CA LEU A 814 4.59 -13.25 -18.17
C LEU A 814 4.64 -12.96 -19.68
N THR A 815 5.77 -13.18 -20.36
CA THR A 815 5.86 -12.99 -21.82
C THR A 815 5.41 -14.21 -22.63
N GLY A 816 5.08 -15.33 -21.98
CA GLY A 816 4.44 -16.48 -22.63
C GLY A 816 2.92 -16.32 -22.75
N PHE A 817 2.30 -15.67 -21.76
CA PHE A 817 0.87 -15.34 -21.79
C PHE A 817 0.52 -14.26 -22.81
N GLY A 818 1.45 -13.73 -23.61
CA GLY A 818 1.30 -12.50 -24.41
C GLY A 818 0.26 -12.48 -25.56
N PHE A 819 -0.72 -13.39 -25.53
CA PHE A 819 -1.94 -13.43 -26.37
C PHE A 819 -3.16 -13.93 -25.56
N TYR A 820 -3.03 -14.09 -24.24
CA TYR A 820 -4.08 -14.57 -23.36
C TYR A 820 -4.97 -13.39 -23.03
N GLU A 821 -6.11 -13.33 -23.70
CA GLU A 821 -7.23 -12.48 -23.32
C GLU A 821 -7.62 -12.85 -21.87
N PRO A 822 -7.29 -12.06 -20.81
CA PRO A 822 -6.98 -10.61 -20.79
C PRO A 822 -5.54 -10.11 -21.03
N TYR A 823 -5.31 -9.45 -22.18
CA TYR A 823 -4.05 -8.76 -22.50
C TYR A 823 -3.66 -7.73 -21.43
N TRP A 824 -4.61 -6.91 -20.95
CA TRP A 824 -4.22 -5.88 -19.98
C TRP A 824 -3.86 -6.49 -18.62
N LEU A 825 -4.42 -7.64 -18.21
CA LEU A 825 -4.00 -8.28 -16.93
C LEU A 825 -2.52 -8.64 -16.94
N ILE A 826 -2.00 -9.00 -18.13
CA ILE A 826 -0.58 -9.21 -18.37
C ILE A 826 0.17 -7.88 -18.30
N ASP A 827 -0.37 -6.79 -18.84
CA ASP A 827 0.22 -5.45 -18.72
C ASP A 827 0.31 -4.99 -17.26
N PHE A 828 -0.76 -5.17 -16.48
CA PHE A 828 -0.79 -4.86 -15.05
C PHE A 828 0.22 -5.72 -14.29
N ALA A 829 0.31 -7.02 -14.57
CA ALA A 829 1.34 -7.88 -13.99
C ALA A 829 2.77 -7.42 -14.37
N ASN A 830 3.00 -7.02 -15.62
CA ASN A 830 4.29 -6.49 -16.07
C ASN A 830 4.59 -5.10 -15.47
N ALA A 831 3.57 -4.28 -15.22
CA ALA A 831 3.70 -3.00 -14.50
C ALA A 831 4.02 -3.24 -13.02
N CYS A 832 3.41 -4.23 -12.37
CA CYS A 832 3.80 -4.71 -11.06
C CYS A 832 5.25 -5.22 -11.05
N VAL A 833 5.73 -5.91 -12.10
CA VAL A 833 7.16 -6.25 -12.22
C VAL A 833 8.03 -5.00 -12.28
N VAL A 834 7.69 -4.01 -13.11
CA VAL A 834 8.45 -2.74 -13.20
C VAL A 834 8.47 -2.01 -11.85
N LEU A 835 7.32 -1.83 -11.20
CA LEU A 835 7.21 -1.17 -9.90
C LEU A 835 7.94 -1.96 -8.79
N HIS A 836 7.88 -3.30 -8.82
CA HIS A 836 8.70 -4.11 -7.93
C HIS A 836 10.17 -3.83 -8.16
N LEU A 837 10.67 -3.99 -9.39
CA LEU A 837 12.09 -3.92 -9.67
C LEU A 837 12.67 -2.51 -9.54
N ILE A 838 11.85 -1.45 -9.67
CA ILE A 838 12.22 -0.10 -9.23
C ILE A 838 12.62 -0.12 -7.75
N GLY A 839 11.81 -0.75 -6.91
CA GLY A 839 12.03 -0.80 -5.47
C GLY A 839 13.09 -1.79 -5.00
N GLY A 840 13.10 -3.00 -5.55
CA GLY A 840 14.12 -4.00 -5.25
C GLY A 840 15.53 -3.51 -5.58
N TYR A 841 15.71 -2.77 -6.68
CA TYR A 841 17.00 -2.17 -7.06
C TYR A 841 17.60 -1.39 -5.89
N GLN A 842 16.77 -0.59 -5.20
CA GLN A 842 17.19 0.23 -4.07
C GLN A 842 17.50 -0.56 -2.80
N VAL A 843 16.76 -1.64 -2.53
CA VAL A 843 17.05 -2.55 -1.41
C VAL A 843 18.46 -3.15 -1.56
N PHE A 844 18.88 -3.46 -2.79
CA PHE A 844 20.23 -3.99 -3.06
C PHE A 844 21.31 -2.90 -3.25
N THR A 845 21.00 -1.69 -3.73
CA THR A 845 22.04 -0.67 -4.03
C THR A 845 22.36 0.29 -2.89
N GLN A 846 21.45 0.57 -1.96
CA GLN A 846 21.76 1.45 -0.83
C GLN A 846 22.91 0.92 0.07
N PRO A 847 23.05 -0.40 0.36
CA PRO A 847 24.21 -0.93 1.08
C PRO A 847 25.54 -0.72 0.31
N LEU A 848 25.52 -0.78 -1.02
CA LEU A 848 26.68 -0.48 -1.86
C LEU A 848 27.07 0.99 -1.75
N TYR A 849 26.11 1.90 -1.87
CA TYR A 849 26.34 3.35 -1.78
C TYR A 849 26.90 3.72 -0.40
N ALA A 850 26.28 3.24 0.68
CA ALA A 850 26.77 3.47 2.05
C ALA A 850 28.23 3.01 2.24
N SER A 851 28.58 1.81 1.76
CA SER A 851 29.95 1.26 1.86
C SER A 851 30.99 2.10 1.11
N ILE A 852 30.65 2.63 -0.08
CA ILE A 852 31.58 3.44 -0.88
C ILE A 852 31.67 4.87 -0.31
N GLU A 853 30.54 5.47 0.06
CA GLU A 853 30.48 6.81 0.64
C GLU A 853 31.25 6.90 1.96
N GLN A 854 31.09 5.91 2.85
CA GLN A 854 31.85 5.85 4.10
C GLN A 854 33.35 5.80 3.83
N TRP A 855 33.80 4.99 2.86
CA TRP A 855 35.23 4.92 2.52
C TRP A 855 35.79 6.25 1.98
N PHE A 856 35.03 6.99 1.17
CA PHE A 856 35.44 8.34 0.75
C PHE A 856 35.41 9.34 1.91
N ALA A 857 34.42 9.26 2.80
CA ALA A 857 34.31 10.12 3.97
C ALA A 857 35.48 9.93 4.95
N GLU A 858 35.87 8.67 5.22
CA GLU A 858 37.04 8.29 6.02
C GLU A 858 38.35 8.71 5.36
N LYS A 859 38.49 8.55 4.04
CA LYS A 859 39.72 8.85 3.31
C LYS A 859 39.95 10.34 3.05
N PHE A 860 38.89 11.14 2.96
CA PHE A 860 38.96 12.56 2.63
C PHE A 860 38.14 13.42 3.62
N PRO A 861 38.46 13.40 4.92
CA PRO A 861 37.65 14.02 5.99
C PRO A 861 37.43 15.53 5.80
N ASN A 862 38.39 16.23 5.19
CA ASN A 862 38.33 17.69 5.01
C ASN A 862 37.80 18.11 3.62
N ASN A 863 37.35 17.18 2.77
CA ASN A 863 36.99 17.47 1.39
C ASN A 863 35.53 17.94 1.26
N LYS A 864 35.36 19.20 0.83
CA LYS A 864 34.05 19.85 0.60
C LYS A 864 33.16 19.13 -0.42
N TYR A 865 33.71 18.33 -1.34
CA TYR A 865 32.88 17.53 -2.28
C TYR A 865 32.33 16.23 -1.68
N VAL A 866 32.89 15.79 -0.54
CA VAL A 866 32.53 14.55 0.18
C VAL A 866 31.62 14.84 1.37
N HIS A 867 31.90 15.92 2.11
CA HIS A 867 31.14 16.32 3.31
C HIS A 867 30.27 17.58 3.12
N GLY A 868 30.45 18.32 2.03
CA GLY A 868 29.64 19.49 1.71
C GLY A 868 28.36 19.13 0.97
N ASP A 869 27.25 19.06 1.69
CA ASP A 869 25.93 18.86 1.09
C ASP A 869 25.54 20.05 0.19
N LEU A 870 25.00 19.71 -0.98
CA LEU A 870 24.43 20.61 -1.98
C LEU A 870 23.13 21.21 -1.44
N LYS A 871 23.19 22.50 -1.10
CA LYS A 871 22.09 23.25 -0.45
C LYS A 871 20.75 23.19 -1.17
N GLN A 872 20.71 22.86 -2.46
CA GLN A 872 19.49 22.74 -3.25
C GLN A 872 18.56 21.58 -2.81
N MET A 873 19.06 20.50 -2.20
CA MET A 873 18.24 19.32 -1.85
C MET A 873 18.61 18.68 -0.49
N PRO A 874 18.40 19.38 0.64
CA PRO A 874 18.79 18.89 1.97
C PRO A 874 18.07 17.60 2.39
N ALA A 875 16.85 17.35 1.90
CA ALA A 875 16.08 16.14 2.22
C ALA A 875 16.73 14.83 1.68
N LEU A 876 17.58 14.93 0.66
CA LEU A 876 18.32 13.80 0.09
C LEU A 876 19.76 13.69 0.62
N ARG A 877 20.26 14.70 1.38
CA ARG A 877 21.67 14.82 1.79
C ARG A 877 22.64 14.60 0.62
N LEU A 878 22.30 15.15 -0.54
CA LEU A 878 23.15 15.08 -1.72
C LEU A 878 24.39 15.92 -1.50
N ASN A 879 25.56 15.34 -1.71
CA ASN A 879 26.81 16.06 -1.98
C ASN A 879 27.29 15.69 -3.39
N LEU A 880 28.31 16.39 -3.90
CA LEU A 880 28.74 16.20 -5.29
C LEU A 880 29.28 14.77 -5.53
N LEU A 881 29.97 14.18 -4.55
CA LEU A 881 30.38 12.78 -4.59
C LEU A 881 29.16 11.85 -4.76
N ARG A 882 28.13 11.97 -3.90
CA ARG A 882 26.91 11.15 -3.95
C ARG A 882 26.24 11.20 -5.31
N LEU A 883 25.97 12.40 -5.81
CA LEU A 883 25.26 12.59 -7.08
C LEU A 883 26.02 11.96 -8.24
N CYS A 884 27.33 12.24 -8.35
CA CYS A 884 28.18 11.70 -9.40
C CYS A 884 28.35 10.17 -9.28
N LEU A 885 28.63 9.65 -8.08
CA LEU A 885 28.82 8.22 -7.81
C LEU A 885 27.56 7.40 -8.15
N ARG A 886 26.41 7.82 -7.61
CA ARG A 886 25.13 7.10 -7.78
C ARG A 886 24.67 7.17 -9.24
N THR A 887 24.80 8.32 -9.89
CA THR A 887 24.50 8.48 -11.33
C THR A 887 25.43 7.64 -12.21
N ALA A 888 26.75 7.65 -11.94
CA ALA A 888 27.72 6.83 -12.68
C ALA A 888 27.47 5.33 -12.52
N TYR A 889 27.09 4.87 -11.33
CA TYR A 889 26.70 3.48 -11.08
C TYR A 889 25.45 3.08 -11.89
N VAL A 890 24.43 3.94 -11.95
CA VAL A 890 23.21 3.65 -12.72
C VAL A 890 23.50 3.67 -14.22
N GLY A 891 24.28 4.64 -14.71
CA GLY A 891 24.75 4.68 -16.10
C GLY A 891 25.57 3.44 -16.48
N PHE A 892 26.45 2.98 -15.60
CA PHE A 892 27.24 1.76 -15.77
C PHE A 892 26.34 0.52 -15.87
N THR A 893 25.43 0.30 -14.90
CA THR A 893 24.54 -0.86 -14.91
C THR A 893 23.56 -0.86 -16.09
N THR A 894 23.09 0.32 -16.51
CA THR A 894 22.25 0.49 -17.70
C THR A 894 23.03 0.19 -18.99
N GLY A 895 24.24 0.71 -19.13
CA GLY A 895 25.11 0.43 -20.28
C GLY A 895 25.47 -1.06 -20.39
N PHE A 896 25.75 -1.73 -19.27
CA PHE A 896 25.97 -3.18 -19.27
C PHE A 896 24.73 -3.98 -19.63
N ALA A 897 23.53 -3.56 -19.21
CA ALA A 897 22.26 -4.17 -19.64
C ALA A 897 22.05 -4.02 -21.15
N MET A 898 22.33 -2.85 -21.72
CA MET A 898 22.24 -2.58 -23.16
C MET A 898 23.25 -3.40 -23.99
N LEU A 899 24.45 -3.67 -23.45
CA LEU A 899 25.47 -4.53 -24.09
C LEU A 899 25.13 -6.03 -24.04
N PHE A 900 24.28 -6.46 -23.11
CA PHE A 900 23.91 -7.86 -22.91
C PHE A 900 22.40 -8.04 -22.60
N PRO A 901 21.49 -7.80 -23.56
CA PRO A 901 20.03 -7.86 -23.36
C PRO A 901 19.45 -9.28 -23.20
N TYR A 902 20.24 -10.24 -22.72
CA TYR A 902 19.97 -11.67 -22.77
C TYR A 902 19.48 -12.18 -21.40
N PHE A 903 18.16 -12.13 -21.16
CA PHE A 903 17.56 -12.31 -19.83
C PHE A 903 18.10 -13.53 -19.06
N ASN A 904 17.83 -14.74 -19.51
CA ASN A 904 18.22 -15.97 -18.81
C ASN A 904 19.74 -16.19 -18.77
N GLN A 905 20.48 -15.67 -19.75
CA GLN A 905 21.94 -15.81 -19.80
C GLN A 905 22.58 -14.92 -18.73
N VAL A 906 22.07 -13.69 -18.56
CA VAL A 906 22.54 -12.76 -17.52
C VAL A 906 22.00 -13.13 -16.14
N VAL A 907 20.76 -13.59 -16.01
CA VAL A 907 20.19 -14.11 -14.75
C VAL A 907 20.96 -15.35 -14.29
N GLY A 908 21.17 -16.33 -15.17
CA GLY A 908 21.93 -17.54 -14.85
C GLY A 908 23.37 -17.26 -14.42
N LEU A 909 24.06 -16.39 -15.16
CA LEU A 909 25.41 -15.93 -14.82
C LEU A 909 25.43 -15.18 -13.48
N ALA A 910 24.44 -14.31 -13.24
CA ALA A 910 24.31 -13.57 -12.00
C ALA A 910 24.03 -14.47 -10.79
N GLY A 911 23.25 -15.55 -10.95
CA GLY A 911 23.04 -16.55 -9.92
C GLY A 911 24.36 -17.24 -9.56
N ALA A 912 25.00 -17.84 -10.57
CA ALA A 912 26.22 -18.63 -10.40
C ALA A 912 27.38 -17.85 -9.74
N ILE A 913 27.67 -16.61 -10.17
CA ILE A 913 28.79 -15.81 -9.63
C ILE A 913 28.74 -15.62 -8.11
N ASN A 914 27.55 -15.61 -7.50
CA ASN A 914 27.39 -15.31 -6.07
C ASN A 914 27.02 -16.52 -5.20
N PHE A 915 26.26 -17.48 -5.75
CA PHE A 915 25.55 -18.43 -4.90
C PHE A 915 26.50 -19.25 -4.02
N TRP A 916 27.57 -19.81 -4.60
CA TRP A 916 28.57 -20.52 -3.80
C TRP A 916 29.28 -19.64 -2.75
N PRO A 917 29.99 -18.54 -3.10
CA PRO A 917 30.81 -17.82 -2.13
C PRO A 917 29.99 -17.24 -0.97
N VAL A 918 28.77 -16.78 -1.24
CA VAL A 918 27.99 -15.94 -0.32
C VAL A 918 26.82 -16.67 0.34
N VAL A 919 26.18 -17.64 -0.34
CA VAL A 919 25.11 -18.45 0.29
C VAL A 919 25.73 -19.64 1.03
N VAL A 920 26.89 -20.14 0.59
CA VAL A 920 27.48 -21.38 1.15
C VAL A 920 28.86 -21.17 1.81
N TYR A 921 29.88 -20.69 1.11
CA TYR A 921 31.26 -20.67 1.64
C TYR A 921 31.42 -19.79 2.89
N PHE A 922 31.15 -18.49 2.80
CA PHE A 922 31.33 -17.59 3.95
C PHE A 922 30.43 -17.97 5.15
N PRO A 923 29.14 -18.35 5.00
CA PRO A 923 28.32 -18.81 6.12
C PRO A 923 28.84 -20.11 6.76
N VAL A 924 29.41 -21.03 5.98
CA VAL A 924 30.02 -22.26 6.50
C VAL A 924 31.30 -21.97 7.28
N GLU A 925 32.26 -21.25 6.70
CA GLU A 925 33.53 -20.95 7.39
C GLU A 925 33.29 -20.06 8.62
N MET A 926 32.41 -19.04 8.53
CA MET A 926 32.02 -18.24 9.71
C MET A 926 31.45 -19.15 10.81
N TYR A 927 30.55 -20.08 10.48
CA TYR A 927 29.98 -20.98 11.48
C TYR A 927 31.03 -21.93 12.09
N LEU A 928 31.96 -22.46 11.29
CA LEU A 928 33.03 -23.34 11.78
C LEU A 928 33.93 -22.62 12.78
N VAL A 929 34.37 -21.39 12.47
CA VAL A 929 35.21 -20.59 13.37
C VAL A 929 34.41 -20.07 14.57
N GLN A 930 33.19 -19.56 14.38
CA GLN A 930 32.33 -19.05 15.46
C GLN A 930 31.83 -20.13 16.44
N LYS A 931 32.05 -21.41 16.12
CA LYS A 931 31.77 -22.56 16.99
C LYS A 931 33.01 -23.39 17.31
N GLU A 932 34.20 -22.87 17.02
CA GLU A 932 35.49 -23.50 17.34
C GLU A 932 35.57 -24.97 16.87
N ILE A 933 34.92 -25.26 15.74
CA ILE A 933 34.76 -26.63 15.22
C ILE A 933 36.08 -27.05 14.57
N GLY A 934 36.88 -27.78 15.35
CA GLY A 934 38.19 -28.27 14.94
C GLY A 934 38.18 -28.99 13.57
N PRO A 935 39.30 -28.93 12.83
CA PRO A 935 39.45 -29.66 11.57
C PRO A 935 39.28 -31.17 11.78
N TRP A 936 38.89 -31.89 10.73
CA TRP A 936 38.67 -33.35 10.74
C TRP A 936 37.54 -33.87 11.66
N THR A 937 36.87 -33.02 12.44
CA THR A 937 35.62 -33.42 13.11
C THR A 937 34.53 -33.73 12.09
N SER A 938 33.62 -34.66 12.39
CA SER A 938 32.56 -35.09 11.46
C SER A 938 31.67 -33.93 10.97
N LYS A 939 31.41 -32.94 11.84
CA LYS A 939 30.68 -31.71 11.49
C LYS A 939 31.47 -30.84 10.50
N SER A 940 32.79 -30.70 10.70
CA SER A 940 33.68 -29.98 9.77
C SER A 940 33.74 -30.68 8.42
N ILE A 941 33.89 -32.02 8.41
CA ILE A 941 33.91 -32.84 7.19
C ILE A 941 32.60 -32.70 6.41
N ILE A 942 31.44 -32.88 7.04
CA ILE A 942 30.12 -32.76 6.38
C ILE A 942 29.94 -31.36 5.78
N LEU A 943 30.25 -30.30 6.54
CA LEU A 943 30.11 -28.93 6.05
C LEU A 943 31.09 -28.60 4.90
N ARG A 944 32.30 -29.16 4.91
CA ARG A 944 33.29 -29.00 3.83
C ARG A 944 32.90 -29.78 2.57
N ILE A 945 32.37 -31.00 2.71
CA ILE A 945 31.80 -31.78 1.59
C ILE A 945 30.61 -31.05 0.97
N TYR A 946 29.68 -30.56 1.79
CA TYR A 946 28.53 -29.74 1.35
C TYR A 946 28.97 -28.47 0.59
N CYS A 947 29.99 -27.79 1.11
CA CYS A 947 30.58 -26.62 0.47
C CYS A 947 31.22 -26.96 -0.89
N PHE A 948 31.97 -28.07 -0.97
CA PHE A 948 32.63 -28.54 -2.19
C PHE A 948 31.64 -29.04 -3.26
N ILE A 949 30.61 -29.82 -2.88
CA ILE A 949 29.56 -30.25 -3.81
C ILE A 949 28.84 -29.02 -4.40
N THR A 950 28.52 -28.03 -3.57
CA THR A 950 27.89 -26.80 -4.07
C THR A 950 28.83 -25.98 -4.95
N LEU A 951 30.15 -25.99 -4.70
CA LEU A 951 31.14 -25.38 -5.59
C LEU A 951 31.08 -26.02 -6.98
N LEU A 952 31.08 -27.36 -7.08
CA LEU A 952 31.01 -28.06 -8.37
C LEU A 952 29.71 -27.75 -9.14
N ILE A 953 28.56 -27.74 -8.46
CA ILE A 953 27.25 -27.41 -9.06
C ILE A 953 27.24 -25.97 -9.59
N ILE A 954 27.81 -25.03 -8.84
CA ILE A 954 27.84 -23.61 -9.21
C ILE A 954 28.90 -23.28 -10.26
N LEU A 955 30.06 -23.95 -10.25
CA LEU A 955 31.03 -23.88 -11.36
C LEU A 955 30.44 -24.45 -12.64
N PHE A 956 29.72 -25.58 -12.57
CA PHE A 956 28.99 -26.14 -13.71
C PHE A 956 27.98 -25.12 -14.27
N ALA A 957 27.16 -24.51 -13.42
CA ALA A 957 26.18 -23.49 -13.80
C ALA A 957 26.84 -22.22 -14.38
N LEU A 958 27.99 -21.81 -13.85
CA LEU A 958 28.78 -20.67 -14.33
C LEU A 958 29.24 -20.89 -15.76
N VAL A 959 29.81 -22.06 -16.07
CA VAL A 959 30.35 -22.38 -17.40
C VAL A 959 29.24 -22.39 -18.47
N GLY A 960 28.09 -23.01 -18.21
CA GLY A 960 26.99 -23.00 -19.19
C GLY A 960 26.30 -21.64 -19.32
N SER A 961 26.25 -20.84 -18.26
CA SER A 961 25.74 -19.47 -18.33
C SER A 961 26.67 -18.56 -19.15
N ILE A 962 27.99 -18.65 -18.94
CA ILE A 962 28.99 -17.97 -19.78
C ILE A 962 28.87 -18.43 -21.23
N LYS A 963 28.78 -19.74 -21.48
CA LYS A 963 28.63 -20.28 -22.84
C LYS A 963 27.33 -19.82 -23.50
N GLY A 964 26.22 -19.78 -22.76
CA GLY A 964 24.94 -19.27 -23.25
C GLY A 964 25.01 -17.79 -23.61
N LEU A 965 25.67 -16.98 -22.78
CA LEU A 965 25.87 -15.55 -23.03
C LEU A 965 26.78 -15.28 -24.23
N LEU A 966 27.86 -16.04 -24.39
CA LEU A 966 28.76 -15.96 -25.55
C LEU A 966 28.02 -16.40 -26.82
N ALA A 967 27.32 -17.53 -26.79
CA ALA A 967 26.53 -18.01 -27.93
C ALA A 967 25.50 -16.97 -28.37
N ALA A 968 24.69 -16.44 -27.46
CA ALA A 968 23.66 -15.45 -27.76
C ALA A 968 24.20 -14.08 -28.24
N ARG A 969 25.51 -13.80 -28.05
CA ARG A 969 26.15 -12.56 -28.51
C ARG A 969 26.86 -12.69 -29.86
N PHE A 970 27.21 -13.91 -30.26
CA PHE A 970 27.93 -14.20 -31.50
C PHE A 970 27.12 -15.10 -32.47
N SER A 971 25.80 -15.18 -32.26
CA SER A 971 24.81 -15.81 -33.14
C SER A 971 23.92 -14.76 -33.83
#